data_AF-A0AAE2D410-F1
#
_entry.id   AF-A0AAE2D410-F1
#
_cell.length_a   1.000
_cell.length_b   1.000
_cell.length_c   1.000
_cell.angle_alpha   90.00
_cell.angle_beta   90.00
_cell.angle_gamma   90.00
#
_symmetry.space_group_name_H-M   'P 1'
#
loop_
_entity.id
_entity.type
_entity.pdbx_description
1 polymer ?
#
loop_
_entity_poly.entity_id
_entity_poly.type
_entity_poly.pdbx_seq_one_letter_code
_entity_poly.pdbx_strand_id
1 'polypeptide(L)'
;MYGSNTHREVESNFSPDKHVNLRQALYMNLDVNSIDFANQNDGSDTNFKKSYKTPHSDVELFKKSIHVAEHRSENENLCLRTLPQETIFPVWTFGFNHSVPVLNLSDNQCDIVLYASAHLLILYDIKNNRQNILRGHCNEITSISCSSDKRWLASGDRGIDNATIIWDRKTGEAVRTIMKPHEYGVISVALTEDARYLATLAADSIDQSIAIWNWTTGSDLPHCQVNSRGQISFQTKITFNPSNYYHLSTNGDHQVTFYSWSNEENNMVSYTPSLKDEDFKQKVGQFSYTQYLPDKCIAITGTSTGLLVVWEADKHHVKGENVETPYKRATKLIPLHENGITFLTITNCHPCGKCIVTGDSGGQVKFFDCNFMLLFWYQDLKFGPVNCVSFATTNLFADITSRKQQPGFTEFIKNKVYPTCATINAEPFIVEDFIVSTSNAVMISVTVEGGFKKIILRDHDSDVNGLTTHPILNHVATCSHSGLIKVYDYDSKLVIAMKSFGIDNPIQSCSYDKTGQYIAVGFMNGYLRILDCLTLNEMTSQPFTYGKGPITHIDFSYCNNYCVYADSAFTTTLLLHSNSNENEDSWCYVARVRAHNRRITDLLFWRLTDSGKSRLFTLSEDRTLAEYDLYNSKKHSLPVIARYQIEQLAKPLCLSMLPLPSCYKEEFIFISNSASKIKLYNSSTLMCRKTVSSFPQGIEYTKVIPLISQANASSYFMVCISKERLGLIMLPIDGDPLKYTNIIAHPSNGRGVGQAQSLAIDRNGHYAFTAGGPDSCVHMWILNPGVLEKTITTANSMKRRLYDFLSRDFLEEMKDYFYYSMIRTQGIRCMDERKTSLIIPITEIPSVMRAVGFYPTEMEIENMINEIKYSRFCDTGEYTTEVDLDTFIQLYCNHRPFQGVLYKDVENAFNILAKVNNEQKENCTEVSNMHEVTMEDRFCITLEDLFLTLQNSGEPIGETEMSEYLAILWGIIPEGGRHEMFEDIDHEKIEKELEIHMPTLLNAETFVKNILQMFVYGKNTHSANHNEESLLKKVEKSDTLLTDDYESNEKYLASSTQTE
;
A
#
# COMPACT_ATOMS: atom_id res chain seq x y z
N MET A 1 35.75 45.74 39.20
CA MET A 1 35.42 46.99 39.92
C MET A 1 34.36 47.72 39.12
N TYR A 2 33.22 47.96 39.77
CA TYR A 2 32.25 49.06 39.66
C TYR A 2 31.93 49.80 38.34
N GLY A 3 30.62 49.91 38.10
CA GLY A 3 29.92 51.10 37.56
C GLY A 3 29.07 50.79 36.31
N SER A 4 27.78 50.46 36.34
CA SER A 4 26.54 51.13 36.82
C SER A 4 26.00 52.26 35.92
N ASN A 5 24.76 52.02 35.42
CA ASN A 5 23.69 52.95 34.99
C ASN A 5 23.89 53.65 33.62
N THR A 6 22.89 53.78 32.73
CA THR A 6 21.48 54.18 32.95
C THR A 6 20.50 53.65 31.87
N HIS A 7 19.26 53.42 32.32
CA HIS A 7 18.02 53.16 31.57
C HIS A 7 17.71 54.14 30.42
N ARG A 8 17.06 53.61 29.37
CA ARG A 8 15.82 54.18 28.80
C ARG A 8 14.98 53.07 28.17
N GLU A 9 13.84 52.80 28.81
CA GLU A 9 12.74 51.99 28.31
C GLU A 9 11.98 52.76 27.22
N VAL A 10 11.58 52.06 26.16
CA VAL A 10 10.32 52.30 25.46
C VAL A 10 9.70 50.92 25.24
N GLU A 11 8.55 50.72 25.88
CA GLU A 11 7.72 49.53 25.82
C GLU A 11 7.15 49.32 24.41
N SER A 12 7.20 48.08 23.91
CA SER A 12 6.22 47.59 22.95
C SER A 12 5.89 46.14 23.28
N ASN A 13 4.64 45.95 23.70
CA ASN A 13 3.96 44.71 24.08
C ASN A 13 4.39 43.46 23.29
N PHE A 14 4.96 42.48 23.98
CA PHE A 14 5.01 41.08 23.53
C PHE A 14 4.12 40.25 24.46
N SER A 15 3.06 39.67 23.90
CA SER A 15 2.33 38.54 24.50
C SER A 15 3.17 37.26 24.35
N PRO A 16 3.15 36.34 25.33
CA PRO A 16 3.81 35.06 25.22
C PRO A 16 2.80 33.99 24.78
N ASP A 17 2.74 33.67 23.49
CA ASP A 17 2.12 32.42 23.02
C ASP A 17 3.11 31.69 22.11
N LYS A 18 3.96 30.87 22.75
CA LYS A 18 4.68 29.77 22.11
C LYS A 18 4.38 28.48 22.87
N HIS A 19 3.18 27.97 22.66
CA HIS A 19 2.91 26.54 22.80
C HIS A 19 3.05 25.90 21.41
N VAL A 20 4.28 25.53 21.05
CA VAL A 20 4.52 24.62 19.92
C VAL A 20 4.15 23.22 20.42
N ASN A 21 3.06 22.70 19.89
CA ASN A 21 2.57 21.35 20.12
C ASN A 21 3.60 20.32 19.61
N LEU A 22 4.43 19.80 20.50
CA LEU A 22 5.29 18.62 20.29
C LEU A 22 4.48 17.31 20.34
N ARG A 23 3.44 17.21 19.50
CA ARG A 23 2.57 16.02 19.37
C ARG A 23 2.56 15.44 17.94
N GLN A 24 3.63 15.63 17.17
CA GLN A 24 3.69 15.28 15.75
C GLN A 24 4.78 14.26 15.35
N ALA A 25 5.18 13.34 16.23
CA ALA A 25 6.19 12.32 15.88
C ALA A 25 5.89 10.88 16.36
N LEU A 26 4.65 10.55 16.72
CA LEU A 26 4.29 9.22 17.26
C LEU A 26 3.17 8.49 16.52
N TYR A 27 2.94 8.79 15.24
CA TYR A 27 1.94 8.11 14.41
C TYR A 27 2.53 7.30 13.24
N MET A 28 3.70 6.66 13.44
CA MET A 28 4.17 5.59 12.54
C MET A 28 3.76 4.17 12.99
N ASN A 29 3.01 4.04 14.09
CA ASN A 29 2.37 2.79 14.48
C ASN A 29 1.15 3.15 15.33
N LEU A 30 -0.05 2.95 14.80
CA LEU A 30 -1.32 2.66 15.49
C LEU A 30 -2.47 2.92 14.49
N ASP A 31 -3.11 1.84 14.04
CA ASP A 31 -4.44 1.89 13.45
C ASP A 31 -5.42 2.32 14.56
N VAL A 32 -6.11 3.45 14.37
CA VAL A 32 -7.10 3.96 15.31
C VAL A 32 -8.48 3.56 14.82
N ASN A 33 -9.08 2.56 15.47
CA ASN A 33 -10.53 2.44 15.56
C ASN A 33 -10.99 3.15 16.84
N SER A 34 -11.86 4.14 16.64
CA SER A 34 -12.87 4.70 17.57
C SER A 34 -12.72 4.44 19.07
N ILE A 35 -12.40 5.48 19.83
CA ILE A 35 -12.75 5.57 21.26
C ILE A 35 -13.41 6.95 21.46
N ASP A 36 -14.74 6.93 21.55
CA ASP A 36 -15.54 8.06 22.00
C ASP A 36 -15.32 8.27 23.50
N PHE A 37 -14.79 9.43 23.87
CA PHE A 37 -14.81 9.89 25.26
C PHE A 37 -16.14 10.58 25.54
N ALA A 38 -17.09 9.82 26.07
CA ALA A 38 -18.32 10.37 26.62
C ALA A 38 -18.01 11.17 27.91
N ASN A 39 -18.29 12.47 27.87
CA ASN A 39 -18.44 13.33 29.04
C ASN A 39 -19.60 12.82 29.91
N GLN A 40 -19.32 12.41 31.15
CA GLN A 40 -20.30 12.45 32.24
C GLN A 40 -19.67 13.09 33.47
N ASN A 41 -20.07 14.35 33.69
CA ASN A 41 -20.09 14.98 35.00
C ASN A 41 -21.18 14.31 35.84
N ASP A 42 -20.83 13.80 37.01
CA ASP A 42 -21.69 13.87 38.19
C ASP A 42 -20.80 14.02 39.42
N GLY A 43 -21.09 15.05 40.20
CA GLY A 43 -20.37 15.39 41.42
C GLY A 43 -20.92 14.66 42.64
N SER A 44 -20.07 14.47 43.64
CA SER A 44 -20.20 15.12 44.95
C SER A 44 -19.21 14.54 45.97
N ASP A 45 -18.51 15.46 46.62
CA ASP A 45 -18.25 15.48 48.06
C ASP A 45 -17.48 14.34 48.74
N THR A 46 -16.22 14.66 49.10
CA THR A 46 -15.76 15.01 50.46
C THR A 46 -14.44 14.35 50.89
N ASN A 47 -13.47 15.24 51.12
CA ASN A 47 -12.46 15.21 52.19
C ASN A 47 -12.09 13.85 52.82
N PHE A 48 -10.86 13.37 52.60
CA PHE A 48 -9.96 13.09 53.73
C PHE A 48 -8.48 13.23 53.35
N LYS A 49 -7.81 14.02 54.20
CA LYS A 49 -6.39 14.39 54.21
C LYS A 49 -5.52 13.23 54.73
N LYS A 50 -4.36 12.97 54.10
CA LYS A 50 -2.97 13.15 54.62
C LYS A 50 -1.95 12.09 54.13
N SER A 51 -0.75 12.63 53.89
CA SER A 51 0.59 12.00 53.85
C SER A 51 0.85 11.05 52.68
N TYR A 52 1.86 11.28 51.82
CA TYR A 52 3.26 11.38 52.18
C TYR A 52 4.09 12.34 51.30
N LYS A 53 5.22 12.74 51.88
CA LYS A 53 6.26 13.67 51.44
C LYS A 53 6.80 13.39 50.03
N THR A 54 6.94 14.45 49.25
CA THR A 54 7.86 14.56 48.11
C THR A 54 9.30 14.71 48.60
N PRO A 55 10.28 14.17 47.85
CA PRO A 55 11.53 14.85 47.64
C PRO A 55 11.78 15.10 46.15
N HIS A 56 12.17 16.34 45.85
CA HIS A 56 12.76 16.77 44.60
C HIS A 56 14.05 16.00 44.29
N SER A 57 14.12 15.35 43.14
CA SER A 57 15.30 15.28 42.25
C SER A 57 14.91 14.49 41.00
N ASP A 58 15.46 14.88 39.84
CA ASP A 58 15.43 14.19 38.52
C ASP A 58 14.70 14.91 37.38
N VAL A 59 14.80 16.25 37.36
CA VAL A 59 14.54 17.08 36.14
C VAL A 59 15.85 17.57 35.50
N GLU A 60 17.00 16.98 35.85
CA GLU A 60 18.32 17.43 35.36
C GLU A 60 19.15 16.40 34.57
N LEU A 61 18.52 15.37 33.98
CA LEU A 61 19.22 14.37 33.17
C LEU A 61 18.77 14.26 31.70
N PHE A 62 17.88 15.14 31.22
CA PHE A 62 17.43 15.16 29.81
C PHE A 62 17.60 16.50 29.08
N LYS A 63 18.44 17.41 29.60
CA LYS A 63 18.79 18.70 28.96
C LYS A 63 20.29 18.91 28.71
N LYS A 64 21.08 17.84 28.67
CA LYS A 64 22.53 17.91 28.37
C LYS A 64 22.93 16.94 27.25
N SER A 65 22.45 17.20 26.05
CA SER A 65 23.03 16.59 24.83
C SER A 65 22.67 17.31 23.54
N ILE A 66 22.41 18.63 23.57
CA ILE A 66 22.33 19.47 22.36
C ILE A 66 22.92 20.84 22.66
N HIS A 67 24.25 20.94 22.65
CA HIS A 67 25.06 22.15 22.39
C HIS A 67 26.49 21.89 22.86
N VAL A 68 27.34 21.30 22.01
CA VAL A 68 28.73 21.72 21.75
C VAL A 68 29.16 21.01 20.47
N ALA A 69 29.27 21.75 19.35
CA ALA A 69 30.22 21.48 18.28
C ALA A 69 30.24 22.65 17.29
N GLU A 70 30.76 23.79 17.73
CA GLU A 70 31.34 24.77 16.81
C GLU A 70 32.86 24.81 17.02
N HIS A 71 33.57 24.69 15.90
CA HIS A 71 34.97 24.98 15.62
C HIS A 71 36.08 23.89 15.74
N ARG A 72 36.60 23.57 14.53
CA ARG A 72 37.96 23.12 14.12
C ARG A 72 38.31 21.66 14.44
N SER A 73 38.86 20.86 13.53
CA SER A 73 39.87 21.16 12.48
C SER A 73 39.66 20.36 11.19
N GLU A 74 40.08 20.98 10.09
CA GLU A 74 40.19 20.41 8.74
C GLU A 74 41.19 19.25 8.67
N ASN A 75 40.94 18.40 7.66
CA ASN A 75 41.77 17.37 7.05
C ASN A 75 41.65 15.91 7.55
N GLU A 76 41.31 15.07 6.56
CA GLU A 76 41.44 13.61 6.51
C GLU A 76 40.47 12.77 7.35
N ASN A 77 39.23 12.59 6.84
CA ASN A 77 38.44 11.35 6.90
C ASN A 77 37.07 11.55 6.19
N LEU A 78 37.08 11.64 4.86
CA LEU A 78 35.86 11.53 4.04
C LEU A 78 35.52 10.04 3.89
N CYS A 79 34.65 9.46 4.73
CA CYS A 79 33.86 8.26 4.38
C CYS A 79 32.83 7.76 5.42
N LEU A 80 32.36 8.57 6.37
CA LEU A 80 31.25 8.17 7.25
C LEU A 80 30.24 9.31 7.38
N ARG A 81 29.34 9.44 6.39
CA ARG A 81 28.07 10.13 6.63
C ARG A 81 27.34 9.35 7.73
N THR A 82 26.85 10.05 8.76
CA THR A 82 25.99 9.50 9.82
C THR A 82 24.90 8.65 9.20
N LEU A 83 24.95 7.33 9.43
CA LEU A 83 23.90 6.40 9.02
C LEU A 83 22.54 6.89 9.55
N PRO A 84 21.44 6.72 8.78
CA PRO A 84 20.11 7.08 9.26
C PRO A 84 19.80 6.31 10.56
N GLN A 85 19.17 7.01 11.52
CA GLN A 85 18.77 6.45 12.82
C GLN A 85 17.53 5.53 12.73
N GLU A 86 16.98 5.35 11.53
CA GLU A 86 15.82 4.50 11.27
C GLU A 86 16.25 3.13 10.73
N THR A 87 15.43 2.10 10.97
CA THR A 87 15.71 0.72 10.53
C THR A 87 15.59 0.54 9.01
N ILE A 88 14.60 1.19 8.38
CA ILE A 88 14.35 1.15 6.94
C ILE A 88 14.22 2.58 6.44
N PHE A 89 14.99 2.96 5.42
CA PHE A 89 15.01 4.34 4.92
C PHE A 89 15.09 4.38 3.39
N PRO A 90 14.20 5.11 2.67
CA PRO A 90 14.29 5.24 1.22
C PRO A 90 15.47 6.12 0.83
N VAL A 91 16.26 5.71 -0.15
CA VAL A 91 17.48 6.43 -0.59
C VAL A 91 17.44 6.86 -2.04
N TRP A 92 16.73 6.10 -2.88
CA TRP A 92 16.61 6.42 -4.29
C TRP A 92 15.30 5.88 -4.85
N THR A 93 14.74 6.58 -5.84
CA THR A 93 13.63 6.10 -6.64
C THR A 93 14.02 6.03 -8.11
N PHE A 94 13.63 4.94 -8.76
CA PHE A 94 13.70 4.76 -10.21
C PHE A 94 12.28 4.86 -10.76
N GLY A 95 12.07 5.70 -11.77
CA GLY A 95 10.72 6.03 -12.23
C GLY A 95 10.07 7.16 -11.43
N PHE A 96 9.09 7.78 -12.08
CA PHE A 96 8.29 8.85 -11.53
C PHE A 96 6.84 8.67 -11.98
N ASN A 97 5.91 9.22 -11.21
CA ASN A 97 4.50 9.24 -11.58
C ASN A 97 4.32 10.21 -12.75
N HIS A 98 4.22 9.65 -13.96
CA HIS A 98 4.12 10.42 -15.20
C HIS A 98 2.73 11.05 -15.40
N SER A 99 1.77 10.80 -14.51
CA SER A 99 0.47 11.53 -14.48
C SER A 99 0.58 12.89 -13.78
N VAL A 100 1.50 13.01 -12.81
CA VAL A 100 1.75 14.24 -12.05
C VAL A 100 2.69 15.15 -12.83
N PRO A 101 2.45 16.47 -12.91
CA PRO A 101 3.36 17.38 -13.61
C PRO A 101 4.75 17.40 -12.97
N VAL A 102 5.78 17.65 -13.78
CA VAL A 102 7.16 17.80 -13.34
C VAL A 102 7.51 19.28 -13.29
N LEU A 103 8.05 19.76 -12.16
CA LEU A 103 8.38 21.17 -11.97
C LEU A 103 9.89 21.41 -12.09
N ASN A 104 10.27 22.33 -12.97
CA ASN A 104 11.65 22.76 -13.12
C ASN A 104 11.97 23.83 -12.06
N LEU A 105 12.77 23.48 -11.07
CA LEU A 105 13.21 24.38 -10.00
C LEU A 105 14.60 24.95 -10.26
N SER A 106 15.13 24.79 -11.47
CA SER A 106 16.48 25.23 -11.82
C SER A 106 16.61 26.75 -11.74
N ASP A 107 17.74 27.20 -11.22
CA ASP A 107 18.18 28.59 -11.14
C ASP A 107 19.62 28.71 -11.68
N ASN A 108 20.24 29.89 -11.60
CA ASN A 108 21.60 30.09 -12.12
C ASN A 108 22.68 29.23 -11.44
N GLN A 109 22.41 28.72 -10.25
CA GLN A 109 23.37 27.98 -9.44
C GLN A 109 23.10 26.47 -9.48
N CYS A 110 21.84 26.07 -9.46
CA CYS A 110 21.38 24.69 -9.25
C CYS A 110 20.43 24.23 -10.35
N ASP A 111 20.62 23.01 -10.87
CA ASP A 111 19.71 22.38 -11.83
C ASP A 111 18.87 21.34 -11.09
N ILE A 112 17.74 21.79 -10.53
CA ILE A 112 16.89 20.96 -9.67
C ILE A 112 15.52 20.75 -10.32
N VAL A 113 15.01 19.53 -10.23
CA VAL A 113 13.67 19.15 -10.68
C VAL A 113 12.88 18.56 -9.53
N LEU A 114 11.59 18.87 -9.48
CA LEU A 114 10.65 18.25 -8.55
C LEU A 114 9.70 17.33 -9.32
N TYR A 115 9.57 16.09 -8.85
CA TYR A 115 8.59 15.13 -9.36
C TYR A 115 8.09 14.22 -8.25
N ALA A 116 6.92 13.62 -8.45
CA ALA A 116 6.36 12.62 -7.54
C ALA A 116 6.74 11.20 -7.98
N SER A 117 6.94 10.29 -7.04
CA SER A 117 7.18 8.86 -7.25
C SER A 117 6.35 8.10 -6.21
N ALA A 118 5.20 7.57 -6.64
CA ALA A 118 4.14 7.04 -5.76
C ALA A 118 3.74 8.04 -4.63
N HIS A 119 4.10 7.76 -3.38
CA HIS A 119 3.85 8.64 -2.22
C HIS A 119 5.05 9.53 -1.84
N LEU A 120 6.18 9.38 -2.53
CA LEU A 120 7.40 10.12 -2.24
C LEU A 120 7.50 11.32 -3.18
N LEU A 121 7.91 12.47 -2.65
CA LEU A 121 8.19 13.67 -3.43
C LEU A 121 9.71 13.84 -3.56
N ILE A 122 10.21 14.01 -4.78
CA ILE A 122 11.64 13.93 -5.08
C ILE A 122 12.17 15.25 -5.61
N LEU A 123 13.18 15.80 -4.93
CA LEU A 123 14.03 16.88 -5.42
C LEU A 123 15.29 16.28 -6.04
N TYR A 124 15.41 16.35 -7.36
CA TYR A 124 16.50 15.76 -8.11
C TYR A 124 17.46 16.83 -8.64
N ASP A 125 18.70 16.79 -8.17
CA ASP A 125 19.83 17.58 -8.68
C ASP A 125 20.45 16.87 -9.88
N ILE A 126 20.22 17.44 -11.07
CA ILE A 126 20.66 16.87 -12.34
C ILE A 126 22.19 16.93 -12.48
N LYS A 127 22.84 17.98 -11.96
CA LYS A 127 24.28 18.18 -12.12
C LYS A 127 25.08 17.18 -11.27
N ASN A 128 24.63 16.96 -10.03
CA ASN A 128 25.33 16.10 -9.08
C ASN A 128 24.80 14.66 -9.04
N ASN A 129 23.74 14.34 -9.79
CA ASN A 129 23.03 13.05 -9.77
C ASN A 129 22.62 12.65 -8.34
N ARG A 130 21.90 13.53 -7.64
CA ARG A 130 21.48 13.34 -6.24
C ARG A 130 19.99 13.57 -6.09
N GLN A 131 19.32 12.68 -5.35
CA GLN A 131 17.93 12.82 -4.96
C GLN A 131 17.84 13.18 -3.47
N ASN A 132 17.03 14.19 -3.16
CA ASN A 132 16.56 14.47 -1.82
C ASN A 132 15.08 14.04 -1.75
N ILE A 133 14.79 13.03 -0.94
CA ILE A 133 13.47 12.42 -0.82
C ILE A 133 12.70 13.10 0.31
N LEU A 134 11.58 13.75 -0.03
CA LEU A 134 10.67 14.39 0.91
C LEU A 134 9.60 13.37 1.32
N ARG A 135 9.55 13.04 2.62
CA ARG A 135 8.69 12.00 3.20
C ARG A 135 7.60 12.63 4.07
N GLY A 136 6.36 12.17 3.91
CA GLY A 136 5.23 12.61 4.75
C GLY A 136 3.87 12.08 4.31
N HIS A 137 3.67 11.88 3.00
CA HIS A 137 2.44 11.29 2.48
C HIS A 137 2.41 9.77 2.71
N CYS A 138 1.24 9.26 3.09
CA CYS A 138 0.95 7.83 3.19
C CYS A 138 0.24 7.29 1.95
N ASN A 139 -0.34 8.20 1.16
CA ASN A 139 -1.11 7.90 -0.04
C ASN A 139 -0.37 8.40 -1.28
N GLU A 140 -0.81 7.95 -2.46
CA GLU A 140 -0.24 8.38 -3.73
C GLU A 140 -0.46 9.89 -3.94
N ILE A 141 0.64 10.59 -4.27
CA ILE A 141 0.61 12.03 -4.57
C ILE A 141 -0.06 12.22 -5.93
N THR A 142 -1.11 13.02 -5.96
CA THR A 142 -1.90 13.31 -7.16
C THR A 142 -1.56 14.66 -7.77
N SER A 143 -1.05 15.59 -6.97
CA SER A 143 -0.79 16.95 -7.43
C SER A 143 0.36 17.60 -6.68
N ILE A 144 1.14 18.38 -7.44
CA ILE A 144 2.21 19.22 -6.91
C ILE A 144 2.09 20.63 -7.47
N SER A 145 2.48 21.63 -6.67
CA SER A 145 2.52 23.03 -7.06
C SER A 145 3.72 23.72 -6.42
N CYS A 146 4.09 24.88 -6.95
CA CYS A 146 5.24 25.64 -6.50
C CYS A 146 4.93 27.14 -6.55
N SER A 147 5.47 27.88 -5.59
CA SER A 147 5.39 29.34 -5.57
C SER A 147 6.19 29.98 -6.71
N SER A 148 5.88 31.24 -7.03
CA SER A 148 6.58 31.98 -8.10
C SER A 148 8.09 32.14 -7.84
N ASP A 149 8.47 32.32 -6.57
CA ASP A 149 9.86 32.39 -6.10
C ASP A 149 10.54 31.02 -5.97
N LYS A 150 9.80 29.94 -6.24
CA LYS A 150 10.20 28.55 -6.13
C LYS A 150 10.75 28.11 -4.78
N ARG A 151 10.41 28.85 -3.72
CA ARG A 151 10.81 28.50 -2.35
C ARG A 151 9.86 27.49 -1.73
N TRP A 152 8.56 27.70 -1.91
CA TRP A 152 7.51 26.91 -1.29
C TRP A 152 6.98 25.89 -2.29
N LEU A 153 6.93 24.64 -1.86
CA LEU A 153 6.37 23.53 -2.64
C LEU A 153 5.12 23.04 -1.93
N ALA A 154 4.08 22.69 -2.67
CA ALA A 154 2.88 22.07 -2.14
C ALA A 154 2.66 20.72 -2.82
N SER A 155 2.23 19.73 -2.04
CA SER A 155 1.82 18.41 -2.54
C SER A 155 0.53 17.97 -1.87
N GLY A 156 -0.36 17.36 -2.65
CA GLY A 156 -1.60 16.75 -2.17
C GLY A 156 -1.66 15.29 -2.58
N ASP A 157 -2.24 14.45 -1.71
CA ASP A 157 -2.46 13.04 -1.97
C ASP A 157 -3.96 12.68 -1.97
N ARG A 158 -4.27 11.46 -2.41
CA ARG A 158 -5.64 10.94 -2.49
C ARG A 158 -6.04 10.10 -1.26
N GLY A 159 -7.27 9.63 -1.23
CA GLY A 159 -7.74 8.64 -0.25
C GLY A 159 -8.34 9.27 1.02
N ILE A 160 -8.79 8.43 1.95
CA ILE A 160 -9.54 8.85 3.16
C ILE A 160 -8.63 9.55 4.18
N ASP A 161 -7.39 9.07 4.32
CA ASP A 161 -6.37 9.68 5.20
C ASP A 161 -5.45 10.61 4.41
N ASN A 162 -6.05 11.44 3.55
CA ASN A 162 -5.28 12.38 2.74
C ASN A 162 -4.66 13.50 3.58
N ALA A 163 -3.58 14.06 3.05
CA ALA A 163 -2.87 15.20 3.56
C ALA A 163 -2.46 16.12 2.42
N THR A 164 -2.40 17.42 2.71
CA THR A 164 -1.70 18.40 1.88
C THR A 164 -0.52 18.94 2.66
N ILE A 165 0.69 18.84 2.09
CA ILE A 165 1.94 19.22 2.76
C ILE A 165 2.59 20.36 1.99
N ILE A 166 3.03 21.37 2.75
CA ILE A 166 3.83 22.49 2.26
C ILE A 166 5.26 22.32 2.74
N TRP A 167 6.21 22.40 1.81
CA TRP A 167 7.63 22.15 2.02
C TRP A 167 8.45 23.40 1.77
N ASP A 168 9.51 23.62 2.55
CA ASP A 168 10.56 24.56 2.20
C ASP A 168 11.59 23.85 1.29
N ARG A 169 11.75 24.34 0.05
CA ARG A 169 12.74 23.81 -0.91
C ARG A 169 14.16 23.76 -0.33
N LYS A 170 14.55 24.74 0.50
CA LYS A 170 15.93 24.86 0.97
C LYS A 170 16.29 23.82 2.02
N THR A 171 15.39 23.55 2.95
CA THR A 171 15.62 22.59 4.04
C THR A 171 15.12 21.19 3.66
N GLY A 172 14.14 21.09 2.77
CA GLY A 172 13.44 19.83 2.49
C GLY A 172 12.52 19.39 3.63
N GLU A 173 12.17 20.29 4.54
CA GLU A 173 11.30 19.98 5.68
C GLU A 173 9.85 20.37 5.39
N ALA A 174 8.93 19.59 5.95
CA ALA A 174 7.50 19.92 5.96
C ALA A 174 7.26 21.09 6.93
N VAL A 175 6.81 22.22 6.40
CA VAL A 175 6.52 23.44 7.18
C VAL A 175 5.07 23.45 7.67
N ARG A 176 4.14 22.94 6.85
CA ARG A 176 2.74 22.78 7.25
C ARG A 176 2.17 21.51 6.67
N THR A 177 1.45 20.76 7.49
CA THR A 177 0.64 19.62 7.07
C THR A 177 -0.82 19.91 7.39
N ILE A 178 -1.67 19.89 6.37
CA ILE A 178 -3.12 19.98 6.50
C ILE A 178 -3.65 18.55 6.38
N MET A 179 -4.15 18.00 7.49
CA MET A 179 -4.66 16.63 7.55
C MET A 179 -6.15 16.61 7.17
N LYS A 180 -6.53 15.63 6.35
CA LYS A 180 -7.90 15.44 5.86
C LYS A 180 -8.55 16.72 5.34
N PRO A 181 -7.90 17.49 4.44
CA PRO A 181 -8.51 18.68 3.82
C PRO A 181 -9.85 18.38 3.14
N HIS A 182 -10.03 17.16 2.62
CA HIS A 182 -11.25 16.67 1.98
C HIS A 182 -11.56 15.24 2.44
N GLU A 183 -12.81 14.78 2.33
CA GLU A 183 -13.22 13.43 2.77
C GLU A 183 -12.65 12.30 1.89
N TYR A 184 -12.61 12.51 0.56
CA TYR A 184 -12.26 11.47 -0.42
C TYR A 184 -10.90 11.65 -1.10
N GLY A 185 -10.08 12.60 -0.64
CA GLY A 185 -8.77 12.88 -1.23
C GLY A 185 -8.67 14.23 -1.92
N VAL A 186 -7.43 14.63 -2.21
CA VAL A 186 -7.10 15.84 -2.98
C VAL A 186 -6.76 15.42 -4.41
N ILE A 187 -7.34 16.09 -5.41
CA ILE A 187 -6.99 15.85 -6.83
C ILE A 187 -6.05 16.90 -7.40
N SER A 188 -6.13 18.14 -6.90
CA SER A 188 -5.31 19.25 -7.38
C SER A 188 -4.97 20.20 -6.25
N VAL A 189 -3.75 20.72 -6.26
CA VAL A 189 -3.28 21.80 -5.39
C VAL A 189 -2.72 22.94 -6.22
N ALA A 190 -2.94 24.18 -5.80
CA ALA A 190 -2.34 25.36 -6.42
C ALA A 190 -1.94 26.39 -5.37
N LEU A 191 -0.73 26.94 -5.49
CA LEU A 191 -0.28 28.07 -4.69
C LEU A 191 -0.56 29.38 -5.43
N THR A 192 -0.83 30.45 -4.67
CA THR A 192 -0.84 31.81 -5.19
C THR A 192 0.58 32.30 -5.51
N GLU A 193 0.71 33.32 -6.36
CA GLU A 193 2.03 33.84 -6.74
C GLU A 193 2.84 34.35 -5.53
N ASP A 194 2.17 34.93 -4.54
CA ASP A 194 2.75 35.41 -3.27
C ASP A 194 2.97 34.29 -2.24
N ALA A 195 2.61 33.06 -2.58
CA ALA A 195 2.62 31.87 -1.73
C ALA A 195 1.81 31.97 -0.44
N ARG A 196 0.92 32.96 -0.26
CA ARG A 196 0.17 33.13 0.98
C ARG A 196 -1.00 32.18 1.12
N TYR A 197 -1.65 31.86 -0.01
CA TYR A 197 -2.83 31.02 -0.04
C TYR A 197 -2.59 29.76 -0.86
N LEU A 198 -3.27 28.70 -0.47
CA LEU A 198 -3.28 27.40 -1.13
C LEU A 198 -4.72 27.07 -1.50
N ALA A 199 -4.98 26.66 -2.74
CA ALA A 199 -6.26 26.07 -3.12
C ALA A 199 -6.12 24.54 -3.20
N THR A 200 -7.12 23.82 -2.70
CA THR A 200 -7.23 22.36 -2.82
C THR A 200 -8.58 21.98 -3.42
N LEU A 201 -8.58 20.97 -4.31
CA LEU A 201 -9.78 20.44 -4.95
C LEU A 201 -10.03 19.00 -4.48
N ALA A 202 -11.27 18.69 -4.10
CA ALA A 202 -11.67 17.36 -3.65
C ALA A 202 -11.74 16.35 -4.80
N ALA A 203 -11.44 15.09 -4.50
CA ALA A 203 -11.56 13.96 -5.43
C ALA A 203 -12.96 13.31 -5.47
N ASP A 204 -13.96 13.89 -4.79
CA ASP A 204 -15.34 13.37 -4.77
C ASP A 204 -16.00 13.54 -6.15
N SER A 205 -16.56 12.47 -6.73
CA SER A 205 -17.25 12.55 -8.02
C SER A 205 -18.64 13.19 -7.97
N ILE A 206 -19.27 13.25 -6.79
CA ILE A 206 -20.67 13.68 -6.63
C ILE A 206 -20.72 15.15 -6.22
N ASP A 207 -20.08 15.51 -5.10
CA ASP A 207 -20.09 16.87 -4.56
C ASP A 207 -18.66 17.40 -4.40
N GLN A 208 -18.00 17.73 -5.51
CA GLN A 208 -16.64 18.30 -5.46
C GLN A 208 -16.62 19.62 -4.69
N SER A 209 -15.81 19.67 -3.64
CA SER A 209 -15.52 20.91 -2.93
C SER A 209 -14.18 21.50 -3.34
N ILE A 210 -14.12 22.83 -3.39
CA ILE A 210 -12.88 23.60 -3.49
C ILE A 210 -12.71 24.40 -2.21
N ALA A 211 -11.50 24.34 -1.65
CA ALA A 211 -11.15 25.03 -0.41
C ALA A 211 -9.92 25.89 -0.62
N ILE A 212 -9.94 27.10 -0.04
CA ILE A 212 -8.78 28.00 0.02
C ILE A 212 -8.29 28.05 1.46
N TRP A 213 -6.99 27.89 1.62
CA TRP A 213 -6.31 27.81 2.89
C TRP A 213 -5.35 28.98 2.99
N ASN A 214 -5.46 29.74 4.07
CA ASN A 214 -4.35 30.58 4.50
C ASN A 214 -3.44 29.70 5.37
N TRP A 215 -2.47 29.05 4.73
CA TRP A 215 -1.64 28.07 5.43
C TRP A 215 -0.67 28.71 6.44
N THR A 216 -0.46 30.03 6.35
CA THR A 216 0.42 30.81 7.23
C THR A 216 -0.17 31.12 8.60
N THR A 217 -1.50 31.08 8.75
CA THR A 217 -2.20 31.52 9.98
C THR A 217 -2.43 30.40 11.01
N GLY A 218 -1.85 29.21 10.82
CA GLY A 218 -1.94 28.10 11.79
C GLY A 218 -3.32 27.43 11.92
N SER A 219 -4.36 27.95 11.25
CA SER A 219 -5.73 27.38 11.25
C SER A 219 -5.77 26.05 10.49
N ASP A 220 -6.42 25.03 11.06
CA ASP A 220 -6.69 23.74 10.42
C ASP A 220 -8.03 23.74 9.65
N LEU A 221 -8.75 24.87 9.65
CA LEU A 221 -9.96 25.07 8.85
C LEU A 221 -9.66 25.88 7.59
N PRO A 222 -10.36 25.61 6.47
CA PRO A 222 -10.23 26.41 5.27
C PRO A 222 -10.74 27.84 5.52
N HIS A 223 -10.11 28.80 4.86
CA HIS A 223 -10.52 30.21 4.91
C HIS A 223 -11.85 30.45 4.19
N CYS A 224 -12.06 29.75 3.07
CA CYS A 224 -13.35 29.68 2.40
C CYS A 224 -13.45 28.35 1.63
N GLN A 225 -14.65 27.80 1.59
CA GLN A 225 -14.95 26.56 0.88
C GLN A 225 -16.27 26.68 0.12
N VAL A 226 -16.32 26.12 -1.09
CA VAL A 226 -17.55 26.03 -1.90
C VAL A 226 -17.69 24.62 -2.43
N ASN A 227 -18.89 24.08 -2.34
CA ASN A 227 -19.25 22.81 -2.96
C ASN A 227 -19.90 23.08 -4.31
N SER A 228 -19.46 22.34 -5.31
CA SER A 228 -19.97 22.38 -6.69
C SER A 228 -21.34 21.72 -6.72
N ARG A 229 -22.41 22.45 -6.39
CA ARG A 229 -23.78 21.90 -6.41
C ARG A 229 -24.34 21.87 -7.83
N GLY A 230 -24.60 20.69 -8.40
CA GLY A 230 -25.31 20.50 -9.67
C GLY A 230 -24.63 19.55 -10.66
N GLN A 231 -25.20 19.38 -11.87
CA GLN A 231 -24.62 18.59 -12.97
C GLN A 231 -23.39 19.29 -13.60
N ILE A 232 -22.34 19.51 -12.82
CA ILE A 232 -21.06 20.04 -13.27
C ILE A 232 -20.14 18.85 -13.58
N SER A 233 -19.38 18.89 -14.66
CA SER A 233 -18.42 17.82 -14.96
C SER A 233 -17.34 17.74 -13.88
N PHE A 234 -16.82 16.55 -13.61
CA PHE A 234 -15.70 16.34 -12.68
C PHE A 234 -14.48 17.22 -13.05
N GLN A 235 -14.07 18.09 -12.14
CA GLN A 235 -12.97 19.03 -12.30
C GLN A 235 -11.67 18.37 -11.82
N THR A 236 -10.57 18.61 -12.53
CA THR A 236 -9.30 17.91 -12.29
C THR A 236 -8.14 18.85 -11.95
N LYS A 237 -8.20 20.14 -12.33
CA LYS A 237 -7.08 21.08 -12.21
C LYS A 237 -7.52 22.43 -11.69
N ILE A 238 -6.67 23.08 -10.90
CA ILE A 238 -6.85 24.47 -10.41
C ILE A 238 -5.79 25.38 -11.03
N THR A 239 -6.20 26.58 -11.44
CA THR A 239 -5.30 27.66 -11.88
C THR A 239 -5.73 28.98 -11.25
N PHE A 240 -4.82 29.64 -10.53
CA PHE A 240 -5.02 31.02 -10.07
C PHE A 240 -4.81 32.01 -11.23
N ASN A 241 -5.52 33.14 -11.18
CA ASN A 241 -5.19 34.28 -12.03
C ASN A 241 -3.91 34.95 -11.49
N PRO A 242 -2.83 35.03 -12.29
CA PRO A 242 -1.56 35.60 -11.85
C PRO A 242 -1.69 37.09 -11.49
N SER A 243 -2.57 37.83 -12.17
CA SER A 243 -2.72 39.28 -11.94
C SER A 243 -3.54 39.58 -10.67
N ASN A 244 -4.41 38.65 -10.27
CA ASN A 244 -5.33 38.82 -9.14
C ASN A 244 -5.69 37.46 -8.54
N TYR A 245 -5.06 37.14 -7.42
CA TYR A 245 -5.22 35.85 -6.75
C TYR A 245 -6.63 35.61 -6.16
N TYR A 246 -7.51 36.63 -6.12
CA TYR A 246 -8.92 36.48 -5.75
C TYR A 246 -9.78 35.77 -6.82
N HIS A 247 -9.22 35.56 -8.01
CA HIS A 247 -9.85 34.79 -9.07
C HIS A 247 -9.07 33.51 -9.37
N LEU A 248 -9.80 32.41 -9.52
CA LEU A 248 -9.23 31.12 -9.92
C LEU A 248 -10.19 30.38 -10.85
N SER A 249 -9.69 29.42 -11.60
CA SER A 249 -10.50 28.53 -12.43
C SER A 249 -10.21 27.08 -12.11
N THR A 250 -11.25 26.25 -12.18
CA THR A 250 -11.12 24.80 -12.26
C THR A 250 -11.46 24.31 -13.66
N ASN A 251 -10.77 23.25 -14.10
CA ASN A 251 -10.98 22.65 -15.41
C ASN A 251 -11.41 21.18 -15.27
N GLY A 252 -12.52 20.80 -15.89
CA GLY A 252 -12.95 19.42 -16.11
C GLY A 252 -13.03 19.10 -17.61
N ASP A 253 -13.42 17.88 -17.96
CA ASP A 253 -13.34 17.41 -19.36
C ASP A 253 -14.18 18.23 -20.35
N HIS A 254 -15.29 18.84 -19.92
CA HIS A 254 -16.22 19.55 -20.82
C HIS A 254 -16.60 20.95 -20.33
N GLN A 255 -16.23 21.31 -19.10
CA GLN A 255 -16.63 22.56 -18.47
C GLN A 255 -15.47 23.15 -17.67
N VAL A 256 -15.37 24.47 -17.71
CA VAL A 256 -14.48 25.26 -16.85
C VAL A 256 -15.36 26.00 -15.86
N THR A 257 -15.00 26.00 -14.59
CA THR A 257 -15.68 26.81 -13.57
C THR A 257 -14.76 27.93 -13.11
N PHE A 258 -15.27 29.16 -13.12
CA PHE A 258 -14.56 30.35 -12.68
C PHE A 258 -15.05 30.77 -11.30
N TYR A 259 -14.12 31.09 -10.41
CA TYR A 259 -14.41 31.45 -9.02
C TYR A 259 -13.88 32.84 -8.71
N SER A 260 -14.60 33.55 -7.85
CA SER A 260 -14.18 34.78 -7.22
C SER A 260 -14.35 34.63 -5.73
N TRP A 261 -13.31 34.92 -4.95
CA TRP A 261 -13.35 34.85 -3.50
C TRP A 261 -12.86 36.15 -2.87
N SER A 262 -13.09 36.34 -1.58
CA SER A 262 -12.64 37.53 -0.85
C SER A 262 -12.08 37.16 0.51
N ASN A 263 -11.46 38.12 1.21
CA ASN A 263 -10.94 37.90 2.56
C ASN A 263 -12.03 37.74 3.64
N GLU A 264 -13.30 38.01 3.30
CA GLU A 264 -14.42 37.75 4.20
C GLU A 264 -14.68 36.24 4.26
N GLU A 265 -14.84 35.68 5.46
CA GLU A 265 -15.03 34.24 5.65
C GLU A 265 -16.21 33.72 4.81
N ASN A 266 -15.99 32.60 4.11
CA ASN A 266 -16.98 31.91 3.27
C ASN A 266 -17.62 32.75 2.14
N ASN A 267 -16.97 33.82 1.69
CA ASN A 267 -17.44 34.57 0.52
C ASN A 267 -16.70 34.11 -0.75
N MET A 268 -17.24 33.09 -1.41
CA MET A 268 -16.77 32.62 -2.73
C MET A 268 -17.95 32.36 -3.67
N VAL A 269 -17.87 32.91 -4.87
CA VAL A 269 -18.88 32.81 -5.94
C VAL A 269 -18.29 32.00 -7.09
N SER A 270 -19.03 31.00 -7.56
CA SER A 270 -18.67 30.18 -8.72
C SER A 270 -19.59 30.47 -9.92
N TYR A 271 -19.03 30.36 -11.12
CA TYR A 271 -19.77 30.47 -12.37
C TYR A 271 -19.20 29.52 -13.42
N THR A 272 -20.07 28.70 -14.00
CA THR A 272 -19.73 27.72 -15.04
C THR A 272 -20.41 28.12 -16.35
N PRO A 273 -19.67 28.64 -17.35
CA PRO A 273 -20.24 28.92 -18.66
C PRO A 273 -20.66 27.65 -19.40
N SER A 274 -21.79 27.73 -20.11
CA SER A 274 -22.20 26.69 -21.06
C SER A 274 -21.41 26.83 -22.36
N LEU A 275 -20.90 25.71 -22.86
CA LEU A 275 -20.33 25.60 -24.20
C LEU A 275 -20.78 24.28 -24.83
N LYS A 276 -21.41 24.35 -26.02
CA LYS A 276 -21.82 23.19 -26.81
C LYS A 276 -21.17 23.23 -28.19
N ASP A 277 -21.04 22.06 -28.83
CA ASP A 277 -20.53 21.96 -30.20
C ASP A 277 -21.36 22.78 -31.22
N GLU A 278 -22.65 22.98 -30.94
CA GLU A 278 -23.56 23.78 -31.75
C GLU A 278 -23.19 25.28 -31.77
N ASP A 279 -22.55 25.79 -30.71
CA ASP A 279 -22.25 27.22 -30.56
C ASP A 279 -21.23 27.71 -31.61
N PHE A 280 -20.27 26.84 -31.97
CA PHE A 280 -19.24 27.13 -32.98
C PHE A 280 -19.38 26.29 -34.26
N LYS A 281 -20.40 25.43 -34.37
CA LYS A 281 -20.62 24.50 -35.50
C LYS A 281 -19.41 23.59 -35.77
N GLN A 282 -18.64 23.29 -34.73
CA GLN A 282 -17.44 22.46 -34.78
C GLN A 282 -17.35 21.70 -33.46
N LYS A 283 -16.83 20.47 -33.51
CA LYS A 283 -16.56 19.68 -32.31
C LYS A 283 -15.47 20.36 -31.47
N VAL A 284 -15.81 20.78 -30.27
CA VAL A 284 -14.87 21.45 -29.37
C VAL A 284 -13.89 20.44 -28.77
N GLY A 285 -14.37 19.23 -28.44
CA GLY A 285 -13.56 18.19 -27.80
C GLY A 285 -13.44 18.37 -26.29
N GLN A 286 -12.63 17.52 -25.65
CA GLN A 286 -12.40 17.55 -24.21
C GLN A 286 -11.38 18.62 -23.84
N PHE A 287 -11.56 19.32 -22.72
CA PHE A 287 -10.65 20.35 -22.22
C PHE A 287 -9.47 19.74 -21.47
N SER A 288 -8.26 20.25 -21.71
CA SER A 288 -7.03 19.74 -21.09
C SER A 288 -6.49 20.60 -19.95
N TYR A 289 -6.22 21.88 -20.21
CA TYR A 289 -5.70 22.86 -19.24
C TYR A 289 -6.29 24.25 -19.51
N THR A 290 -6.52 25.00 -18.44
CA THR A 290 -6.97 26.40 -18.49
C THR A 290 -5.92 27.32 -17.86
N GLN A 291 -5.60 28.42 -18.53
CA GLN A 291 -4.65 29.44 -18.05
C GLN A 291 -5.19 30.85 -18.28
N TYR A 292 -4.86 31.77 -17.37
CA TYR A 292 -5.19 33.18 -17.50
C TYR A 292 -4.09 33.92 -18.26
N LEU A 293 -4.47 34.71 -19.26
CA LEU A 293 -3.54 35.62 -19.93
C LEU A 293 -3.23 36.79 -19.00
N PRO A 294 -1.95 37.05 -18.68
CA PRO A 294 -1.60 38.12 -17.76
C PRO A 294 -1.99 39.50 -18.31
N ASP A 295 -2.33 40.42 -17.41
CA ASP A 295 -2.70 41.81 -17.72
C ASP A 295 -3.95 41.93 -18.64
N LYS A 296 -4.66 40.82 -18.88
CA LYS A 296 -5.91 40.74 -19.65
C LYS A 296 -6.96 39.98 -18.84
N CYS A 297 -8.23 40.39 -18.91
CA CYS A 297 -9.35 39.66 -18.31
C CYS A 297 -9.75 38.38 -19.09
N ILE A 298 -8.79 37.72 -19.75
CA ILE A 298 -9.01 36.60 -20.68
C ILE A 298 -8.44 35.32 -20.08
N ALA A 299 -9.22 34.24 -20.12
CA ALA A 299 -8.73 32.90 -19.87
C ALA A 299 -8.75 32.08 -21.16
N ILE A 300 -7.85 31.12 -21.29
CA ILE A 300 -7.74 30.24 -22.46
C ILE A 300 -7.72 28.78 -22.03
N THR A 301 -8.36 27.91 -22.82
CA THR A 301 -8.44 26.48 -22.55
C THR A 301 -8.07 25.67 -23.78
N GLY A 302 -7.14 24.73 -23.65
CA GLY A 302 -6.76 23.80 -24.72
C GLY A 302 -7.73 22.62 -24.84
N THR A 303 -7.90 22.08 -26.04
CA THR A 303 -8.79 20.94 -26.30
C THR A 303 -8.09 19.74 -26.93
N SER A 304 -8.69 18.56 -26.76
CA SER A 304 -8.22 17.29 -27.34
C SER A 304 -8.31 17.22 -28.87
N THR A 305 -8.95 18.20 -29.52
CA THR A 305 -9.04 18.34 -30.98
C THR A 305 -8.02 19.32 -31.56
N GLY A 306 -7.12 19.88 -30.74
CA GLY A 306 -6.10 20.81 -31.21
C GLY A 306 -6.52 22.28 -31.22
N LEU A 307 -7.68 22.58 -30.61
CA LEU A 307 -8.27 23.92 -30.58
C LEU A 307 -8.00 24.62 -29.25
N LEU A 308 -8.08 25.94 -29.27
CA LEU A 308 -7.99 26.80 -28.11
C LEU A 308 -9.29 27.60 -27.95
N VAL A 309 -9.97 27.42 -26.82
CA VAL A 309 -11.15 28.20 -26.44
C VAL A 309 -10.70 29.47 -25.72
N VAL A 310 -11.24 30.62 -26.13
CA VAL A 310 -10.97 31.92 -25.51
C VAL A 310 -12.19 32.37 -24.70
N TRP A 311 -11.98 32.62 -23.41
CA TRP A 311 -13.00 33.04 -22.45
C TRP A 311 -12.81 34.52 -22.10
N GLU A 312 -13.80 35.35 -22.40
CA GLU A 312 -13.82 36.78 -22.07
C GLU A 312 -14.96 37.10 -21.08
N ALA A 313 -14.89 38.24 -20.40
CA ALA A 313 -15.93 38.67 -19.47
C ALA A 313 -17.31 38.79 -20.16
N ASP A 314 -18.34 38.23 -19.56
CA ASP A 314 -19.70 38.32 -20.08
C ASP A 314 -20.31 39.70 -19.80
N LYS A 315 -20.44 40.50 -20.87
CA LYS A 315 -21.01 41.86 -20.82
C LYS A 315 -22.48 41.89 -20.40
N HIS A 316 -23.19 40.75 -20.41
CA HIS A 316 -24.57 40.69 -19.93
C HIS A 316 -24.68 40.71 -18.40
N HIS A 317 -23.69 40.15 -17.70
CA HIS A 317 -23.63 40.09 -16.25
C HIS A 317 -22.86 41.27 -15.64
N VAL A 318 -22.02 41.94 -16.43
CA VAL A 318 -21.14 43.04 -15.98
C VAL A 318 -21.61 44.39 -16.53
N LYS A 319 -22.01 45.31 -15.64
CA LYS A 319 -22.23 46.73 -15.98
C LYS A 319 -21.03 47.57 -15.55
N GLY A 320 -20.06 47.74 -16.45
CA GLY A 320 -18.86 48.56 -16.22
C GLY A 320 -17.68 48.05 -17.03
N GLU A 321 -16.80 48.94 -17.49
CA GLU A 321 -15.55 48.56 -18.15
C GLU A 321 -14.49 48.22 -17.07
N ASN A 322 -13.83 47.06 -17.20
CA ASN A 322 -12.63 46.63 -16.45
C ASN A 322 -12.78 46.07 -15.03
N VAL A 323 -13.91 45.48 -14.65
CA VAL A 323 -13.97 44.66 -13.41
C VAL A 323 -13.68 43.20 -13.76
N GLU A 324 -12.65 42.60 -13.16
CA GLU A 324 -12.46 41.15 -13.23
C GLU A 324 -13.61 40.44 -12.53
N THR A 325 -14.29 39.56 -13.24
CA THR A 325 -15.47 38.84 -12.74
C THR A 325 -15.36 37.34 -13.01
N PRO A 326 -16.05 36.51 -12.21
CA PRO A 326 -16.17 35.08 -12.49
C PRO A 326 -17.06 34.81 -13.71
N TYR A 327 -17.89 35.77 -14.14
CA TYR A 327 -18.79 35.63 -15.29
C TYR A 327 -18.03 35.76 -16.61
N LYS A 328 -17.69 34.63 -17.23
CA LYS A 328 -17.00 34.57 -18.52
C LYS A 328 -17.82 33.83 -19.58
N ARG A 329 -17.62 34.12 -20.87
CA ARG A 329 -18.24 33.41 -21.99
C ARG A 329 -17.20 33.04 -23.03
N ALA A 330 -17.37 31.89 -23.68
CA ALA A 330 -16.56 31.51 -24.83
C ALA A 330 -16.83 32.48 -26.00
N THR A 331 -15.80 33.13 -26.51
CA THR A 331 -15.91 34.12 -27.59
C THR A 331 -15.29 33.63 -28.89
N LYS A 332 -14.20 32.86 -28.81
CA LYS A 332 -13.45 32.38 -29.97
C LYS A 332 -12.99 30.95 -29.78
N LEU A 333 -12.88 30.24 -30.89
CA LEU A 333 -12.30 28.92 -31.02
C LEU A 333 -11.18 28.99 -32.07
N ILE A 334 -9.92 28.77 -31.66
CA ILE A 334 -8.74 29.01 -32.49
C ILE A 334 -8.01 27.68 -32.73
N PRO A 335 -7.84 27.22 -33.98
CA PRO A 335 -7.04 26.02 -34.28
C PRO A 335 -5.54 26.31 -34.16
N LEU A 336 -4.82 25.57 -33.32
CA LEU A 336 -3.36 25.75 -33.11
C LEU A 336 -2.54 24.49 -33.47
N HIS A 337 -3.12 23.31 -33.28
CA HIS A 337 -2.48 22.03 -33.55
C HIS A 337 -3.38 21.13 -34.39
N GLU A 338 -2.76 20.23 -35.16
CA GLU A 338 -3.48 19.14 -35.83
C GLU A 338 -3.82 18.01 -34.83
N ASN A 339 -2.95 17.83 -33.84
CA ASN A 339 -3.12 16.89 -32.73
C ASN A 339 -3.74 17.60 -31.51
N GLY A 340 -4.29 16.82 -30.57
CA GLY A 340 -4.88 17.36 -29.34
C GLY A 340 -3.88 18.09 -28.46
N ILE A 341 -4.29 19.25 -27.91
CA ILE A 341 -3.49 20.01 -26.93
C ILE A 341 -3.60 19.31 -25.58
N THR A 342 -2.49 18.78 -25.08
CA THR A 342 -2.43 18.04 -23.82
C THR A 342 -1.98 18.91 -22.64
N PHE A 343 -1.15 19.93 -22.89
CA PHE A 343 -0.65 20.84 -21.87
C PHE A 343 -0.63 22.29 -22.35
N LEU A 344 -0.88 23.22 -21.43
CA LEU A 344 -0.89 24.65 -21.70
C LEU A 344 -0.31 25.44 -20.53
N THR A 345 0.59 26.38 -20.81
CA THR A 345 1.17 27.29 -19.81
C THR A 345 1.55 28.63 -20.45
N ILE A 346 1.93 29.62 -19.62
CA ILE A 346 2.38 30.94 -20.07
C ILE A 346 3.74 31.22 -19.44
N THR A 347 4.64 31.77 -20.25
CA THR A 347 5.99 32.13 -19.81
C THR A 347 6.43 33.47 -20.40
N ASN A 348 7.55 33.99 -19.93
CA ASN A 348 8.18 35.19 -20.47
C ASN A 348 8.97 34.85 -21.74
N CYS A 349 8.89 35.71 -22.75
CA CYS A 349 9.54 35.59 -24.06
C CYS A 349 10.16 36.91 -24.53
N HIS A 350 11.22 36.83 -25.32
CA HIS A 350 11.58 37.86 -26.29
C HIS A 350 11.16 37.38 -27.69
N PRO A 351 10.50 38.22 -28.52
CA PRO A 351 10.34 39.69 -28.41
C PRO A 351 9.05 40.18 -27.72
N CYS A 352 8.09 39.30 -27.50
CA CYS A 352 6.71 39.60 -27.09
C CYS A 352 6.50 39.99 -25.62
N GLY A 353 7.46 39.76 -24.74
CA GLY A 353 7.30 39.87 -23.29
C GLY A 353 6.71 38.59 -22.68
N LYS A 354 5.48 38.20 -23.08
CA LYS A 354 4.80 36.98 -22.62
C LYS A 354 4.33 36.13 -23.81
N CYS A 355 4.44 34.81 -23.71
CA CYS A 355 4.00 33.86 -24.73
C CYS A 355 3.19 32.71 -24.15
N ILE A 356 2.28 32.18 -24.96
CA ILE A 356 1.51 30.97 -24.71
C ILE A 356 2.33 29.78 -25.19
N VAL A 357 2.45 28.76 -24.34
CA VAL A 357 3.17 27.53 -24.63
C VAL A 357 2.18 26.38 -24.62
N THR A 358 2.25 25.54 -25.66
CA THR A 358 1.34 24.41 -25.84
C THR A 358 2.14 23.15 -26.13
N GLY A 359 1.77 22.06 -25.48
CA GLY A 359 2.22 20.70 -25.80
C GLY A 359 1.08 19.92 -26.47
N ASP A 360 1.40 19.12 -27.48
CA ASP A 360 0.42 18.26 -28.16
C ASP A 360 0.62 16.76 -27.85
N SER A 361 -0.34 15.95 -28.28
CA SER A 361 -0.26 14.48 -28.17
C SER A 361 0.77 13.83 -29.10
N GLY A 362 1.30 14.58 -30.08
CA GLY A 362 2.36 14.13 -30.97
C GLY A 362 3.78 14.39 -30.46
N GLY A 363 3.92 15.03 -29.29
CA GLY A 363 5.21 15.38 -28.71
C GLY A 363 5.77 16.73 -29.17
N GLN A 364 4.98 17.58 -29.83
CA GLN A 364 5.40 18.91 -30.28
C GLN A 364 5.16 19.95 -29.19
N VAL A 365 6.09 20.88 -29.05
CA VAL A 365 5.95 22.06 -28.18
C VAL A 365 5.95 23.32 -29.05
N LYS A 366 4.87 24.09 -29.04
CA LYS A 366 4.72 25.34 -29.82
C LYS A 366 4.58 26.55 -28.91
N PHE A 367 5.15 27.66 -29.35
CA PHE A 367 5.13 28.96 -28.69
C PHE A 367 4.36 29.96 -29.53
N PHE A 368 3.42 30.68 -28.92
CA PHE A 368 2.59 31.69 -29.55
C PHE A 368 2.64 33.00 -28.78
N ASP A 369 2.47 34.14 -29.43
CA ASP A 369 2.28 35.42 -28.72
C ASP A 369 0.89 35.49 -28.06
N CYS A 370 0.63 36.52 -27.26
CA CYS A 370 -0.69 36.75 -26.64
C CYS A 370 -1.78 37.18 -27.64
N ASN A 371 -1.48 37.20 -28.95
CA ASN A 371 -2.42 37.39 -30.06
C ASN A 371 -2.56 36.10 -30.89
N PHE A 372 -2.04 34.97 -30.39
CA PHE A 372 -2.13 33.63 -30.99
C PHE A 372 -1.31 33.43 -32.28
N MET A 373 -0.33 34.29 -32.55
CA MET A 373 0.61 34.14 -33.66
C MET A 373 1.78 33.24 -33.28
N LEU A 374 2.15 32.31 -34.16
CA LEU A 374 3.25 31.36 -33.92
C LEU A 374 4.60 32.08 -33.87
N LEU A 375 5.34 31.84 -32.79
CA LEU A 375 6.68 32.39 -32.56
C LEU A 375 7.77 31.38 -32.85
N PHE A 376 7.64 30.14 -32.34
CA PHE A 376 8.63 29.08 -32.50
C PHE A 376 8.02 27.71 -32.18
N TRP A 377 8.64 26.63 -32.62
CA TRP A 377 8.22 25.27 -32.28
C TRP A 377 9.37 24.26 -32.21
N TYR A 378 9.21 23.25 -31.35
CA TYR A 378 10.08 22.07 -31.28
C TYR A 378 9.30 20.84 -31.73
N GLN A 379 9.77 20.18 -32.79
CA GLN A 379 9.13 18.99 -33.37
C GLN A 379 9.88 17.67 -33.06
N ASP A 380 11.18 17.72 -32.76
CA ASP A 380 11.99 16.49 -32.63
C ASP A 380 11.89 15.80 -31.26
N LEU A 381 10.99 16.21 -30.37
CA LEU A 381 10.87 15.63 -29.04
C LEU A 381 10.14 14.26 -29.06
N LYS A 382 10.28 13.47 -30.13
CA LYS A 382 9.55 12.22 -30.51
C LYS A 382 9.53 11.11 -29.43
N PHE A 383 9.00 11.40 -28.25
CA PHE A 383 9.01 10.58 -27.03
C PHE A 383 7.60 10.45 -26.44
N GLY A 384 6.57 10.67 -27.27
CA GLY A 384 5.15 10.53 -26.91
C GLY A 384 4.46 11.85 -26.57
N PRO A 385 3.19 11.77 -26.11
CA PRO A 385 2.38 12.93 -25.73
C PRO A 385 3.05 13.78 -24.66
N VAL A 386 3.00 15.11 -24.80
CA VAL A 386 3.54 16.03 -23.79
C VAL A 386 2.61 16.08 -22.59
N ASN A 387 3.08 15.71 -21.40
CA ASN A 387 2.27 15.83 -20.18
C ASN A 387 2.50 17.18 -19.47
N CYS A 388 3.74 17.69 -19.43
CA CYS A 388 4.04 18.95 -18.78
C CYS A 388 5.23 19.68 -19.44
N VAL A 389 5.19 21.01 -19.41
CA VAL A 389 6.31 21.89 -19.77
C VAL A 389 6.55 22.87 -18.62
N SER A 390 7.75 22.87 -18.04
CA SER A 390 8.08 23.72 -16.87
C SER A 390 9.40 24.47 -17.06
N PHE A 391 9.40 25.78 -16.77
CA PHE A 391 10.49 26.71 -17.06
C PHE A 391 11.41 26.95 -15.85
N ALA A 392 12.70 27.16 -16.12
CA ALA A 392 13.69 27.58 -15.15
C ALA A 392 13.45 29.03 -14.68
N THR A 393 14.11 29.40 -13.60
CA THR A 393 14.08 30.76 -13.02
C THR A 393 15.51 31.29 -12.97
N THR A 394 16.09 31.55 -14.15
CA THR A 394 17.44 32.14 -14.25
C THR A 394 17.45 33.66 -14.13
N ASN A 395 16.26 34.27 -13.93
CA ASN A 395 16.05 35.72 -13.92
C ASN A 395 16.54 36.39 -15.22
N LEU A 396 16.55 35.65 -16.34
CA LEU A 396 17.07 36.12 -17.63
C LEU A 396 16.41 37.44 -18.04
N PHE A 397 15.11 37.57 -17.81
CA PHE A 397 14.33 38.75 -18.20
C PHE A 397 14.46 39.96 -17.25
N ALA A 398 14.84 39.75 -15.99
CA ALA A 398 15.20 40.85 -15.08
C ALA A 398 16.58 41.43 -15.44
N ASP A 399 17.50 40.58 -15.86
CA ASP A 399 18.78 40.99 -16.43
C ASP A 399 18.61 41.71 -17.78
N ILE A 400 17.67 41.25 -18.62
CA ILE A 400 17.35 41.91 -19.90
C ILE A 400 16.76 43.31 -19.67
N THR A 401 15.83 43.49 -18.73
CA THR A 401 15.21 44.81 -18.48
C THR A 401 16.20 45.82 -17.87
N SER A 402 17.09 45.39 -16.99
CA SER A 402 18.18 46.23 -16.45
C SER A 402 19.23 46.57 -17.52
N ARG A 403 19.56 45.64 -18.43
CA ARG A 403 20.56 45.85 -19.50
C ARG A 403 20.02 46.52 -20.75
N LYS A 404 18.70 46.53 -21.00
CA LYS A 404 18.07 47.31 -22.09
C LYS A 404 18.37 48.81 -22.00
N GLN A 405 18.73 49.30 -20.81
CA GLN A 405 19.13 50.70 -20.57
C GLN A 405 20.62 50.96 -20.85
N GLN A 406 21.44 49.92 -21.11
CA GLN A 406 22.86 50.05 -21.43
C GLN A 406 23.14 49.79 -22.93
N PRO A 407 24.04 50.54 -23.59
CA PRO A 407 24.38 50.38 -25.01
C PRO A 407 25.09 49.06 -25.38
N GLY A 408 25.19 48.08 -24.47
CA GLY A 408 25.77 46.74 -24.68
C GLY A 408 24.75 45.59 -24.81
N PHE A 409 23.44 45.87 -24.78
CA PHE A 409 22.38 44.86 -24.91
C PHE A 409 22.49 44.03 -26.20
N THR A 410 22.82 44.69 -27.32
CA THR A 410 23.06 44.06 -28.62
C THR A 410 24.34 43.23 -28.65
N GLU A 411 25.36 43.54 -27.82
CA GLU A 411 26.58 42.72 -27.70
C GLU A 411 26.36 41.45 -26.88
N PHE A 412 25.57 41.52 -25.80
CA PHE A 412 25.25 40.35 -24.97
C PHE A 412 24.47 39.27 -25.74
N ILE A 413 23.47 39.67 -26.53
CA ILE A 413 22.71 38.72 -27.38
C ILE A 413 23.57 38.23 -28.56
N LYS A 414 24.44 39.07 -29.13
CA LYS A 414 25.34 38.67 -30.24
C LYS A 414 26.33 37.56 -29.86
N ASN A 415 26.71 37.47 -28.59
CA ASN A 415 27.65 36.46 -28.12
C ASN A 415 27.02 35.07 -27.91
N LYS A 416 25.67 34.97 -27.92
CA LYS A 416 24.93 33.73 -27.72
C LYS A 416 24.14 33.36 -28.97
N VAL A 417 24.04 32.06 -29.26
CA VAL A 417 23.32 31.55 -30.44
C VAL A 417 21.90 31.18 -30.04
N TYR A 418 20.93 32.02 -30.40
CA TYR A 418 19.50 31.79 -30.21
C TYR A 418 18.80 31.47 -31.54
N PRO A 419 17.72 30.65 -31.51
CA PRO A 419 16.91 30.43 -32.70
C PRO A 419 16.20 31.72 -33.14
N THR A 420 15.95 31.85 -34.45
CA THR A 420 15.16 32.96 -35.01
C THR A 420 13.67 32.71 -34.84
N CYS A 421 12.92 33.72 -34.41
CA CYS A 421 11.46 33.68 -34.39
C CYS A 421 10.90 33.44 -35.80
N ALA A 422 9.77 32.74 -35.88
CA ALA A 422 8.97 32.52 -37.08
C ALA A 422 8.17 33.77 -37.53
N THR A 423 8.53 34.95 -37.04
CA THR A 423 7.92 36.23 -37.38
C THR A 423 8.66 36.90 -38.55
N ILE A 424 8.00 37.83 -39.25
CA ILE A 424 8.57 38.54 -40.42
C ILE A 424 9.89 39.25 -40.07
N ASN A 425 10.03 39.73 -38.83
CA ASN A 425 11.21 40.45 -38.37
C ASN A 425 12.42 39.54 -38.06
N ALA A 426 12.20 38.22 -37.94
CA ALA A 426 13.23 37.21 -37.63
C ALA A 426 14.13 37.55 -36.43
N GLU A 427 13.58 38.21 -35.41
CA GLU A 427 14.28 38.53 -34.17
C GLU A 427 14.66 37.26 -33.39
N PRO A 428 15.69 37.31 -32.53
CA PRO A 428 16.07 36.15 -31.71
C PRO A 428 14.94 35.78 -30.74
N PHE A 429 14.55 34.50 -30.77
CA PHE A 429 13.60 33.89 -29.86
C PHE A 429 14.34 33.48 -28.58
N ILE A 430 13.96 34.11 -27.46
CA ILE A 430 14.58 33.86 -26.16
C ILE A 430 13.48 33.50 -25.17
N VAL A 431 13.63 32.35 -24.52
CA VAL A 431 12.85 31.91 -23.36
C VAL A 431 13.80 31.27 -22.35
N GLU A 432 13.33 31.14 -21.11
CA GLU A 432 14.05 30.38 -20.07
C GLU A 432 14.19 28.91 -20.50
N ASP A 433 15.26 28.25 -20.05
CA ASP A 433 15.43 26.81 -20.27
C ASP A 433 14.28 26.05 -19.60
N PHE A 434 13.85 24.95 -20.21
CA PHE A 434 12.66 24.25 -19.76
C PHE A 434 12.80 22.74 -19.80
N ILE A 435 11.94 22.08 -19.02
CA ILE A 435 11.83 20.64 -18.95
C ILE A 435 10.49 20.22 -19.53
N VAL A 436 10.52 19.18 -20.34
CA VAL A 436 9.34 18.52 -20.90
C VAL A 436 9.24 17.14 -20.28
N SER A 437 8.10 16.83 -19.67
CA SER A 437 7.75 15.45 -19.30
C SER A 437 6.71 14.90 -20.26
N THR A 438 6.87 13.64 -20.65
CA THR A 438 5.94 12.93 -21.55
C THR A 438 5.15 11.86 -20.81
N SER A 439 4.00 11.49 -21.37
CA SER A 439 3.20 10.37 -20.85
C SER A 439 3.92 9.02 -20.92
N ASN A 440 4.97 8.89 -21.75
CA ASN A 440 5.77 7.68 -21.87
C ASN A 440 6.98 7.68 -20.89
N ALA A 441 6.82 8.31 -19.71
CA ALA A 441 7.82 8.39 -18.65
C ALA A 441 9.23 8.88 -19.11
N VAL A 442 9.26 9.86 -20.01
CA VAL A 442 10.51 10.52 -20.45
C VAL A 442 10.55 11.97 -19.96
N MET A 443 11.71 12.38 -19.44
CA MET A 443 11.99 13.74 -19.01
C MET A 443 13.14 14.32 -19.82
N ILE A 444 12.92 15.47 -20.46
CA ILE A 444 13.86 16.10 -21.39
C ILE A 444 14.12 17.51 -20.93
N SER A 445 15.39 17.87 -20.75
CA SER A 445 15.83 19.25 -20.62
C SER A 445 16.12 19.82 -22.00
N VAL A 446 15.54 20.99 -22.28
CA VAL A 446 15.75 21.74 -23.51
C VAL A 446 16.40 23.07 -23.14
N THR A 447 17.62 23.26 -23.60
CA THR A 447 18.33 24.53 -23.49
C THR A 447 18.11 25.31 -24.78
N VAL A 448 17.53 26.50 -24.66
CA VAL A 448 17.15 27.30 -25.84
C VAL A 448 18.41 27.87 -26.49
N GLU A 449 19.39 28.25 -25.67
CA GLU A 449 20.72 28.63 -26.11
C GLU A 449 21.42 27.41 -26.74
N GLY A 450 21.87 27.57 -27.99
CA GLY A 450 22.53 26.50 -28.75
C GLY A 450 21.61 25.35 -29.21
N GLY A 451 20.32 25.36 -28.87
CA GLY A 451 19.33 24.36 -29.30
C GLY A 451 19.57 22.95 -28.79
N PHE A 452 20.30 22.80 -27.69
CA PHE A 452 20.67 21.51 -27.13
C PHE A 452 19.50 20.85 -26.35
N LYS A 453 19.39 19.53 -26.49
CA LYS A 453 18.35 18.70 -25.86
C LYS A 453 19.03 17.55 -25.14
N LYS A 454 18.73 17.37 -23.86
CA LYS A 454 19.28 16.29 -23.03
C LYS A 454 18.15 15.49 -22.40
N ILE A 455 18.17 14.17 -22.60
CA ILE A 455 17.29 13.27 -21.85
C ILE A 455 17.84 13.17 -20.43
N ILE A 456 17.04 13.58 -19.45
CA ILE A 456 17.40 13.51 -18.03
C ILE A 456 17.06 12.13 -17.50
N LEU A 457 15.80 11.72 -17.68
CA LEU A 457 15.28 10.42 -17.25
C LEU A 457 14.48 9.79 -18.39
N ARG A 458 14.58 8.48 -18.50
CA ARG A 458 13.73 7.64 -19.34
C ARG A 458 13.47 6.41 -18.50
N ASP A 459 12.26 6.26 -17.98
CA ASP A 459 11.87 5.17 -17.09
C ASP A 459 10.81 4.27 -17.75
N HIS A 460 10.17 3.41 -16.96
CA HIS A 460 9.10 2.53 -17.44
C HIS A 460 7.79 3.31 -17.46
N ASP A 461 7.02 3.18 -18.54
CA ASP A 461 5.73 3.85 -18.75
C ASP A 461 4.52 2.95 -18.45
N SER A 462 4.76 1.74 -17.96
CA SER A 462 3.74 0.74 -17.61
C SER A 462 4.25 -0.16 -16.48
N ASP A 463 3.38 -1.05 -15.99
CA ASP A 463 3.56 -1.85 -14.79
C ASP A 463 4.95 -2.49 -14.68
N VAL A 464 5.65 -2.21 -13.58
CA VAL A 464 6.98 -2.78 -13.30
C VAL A 464 6.82 -3.99 -12.39
N ASN A 465 6.83 -5.19 -12.99
CA ASN A 465 6.52 -6.43 -12.29
C ASN A 465 7.75 -7.27 -11.93
N GLY A 466 8.82 -7.20 -12.73
CA GLY A 466 10.04 -7.98 -12.47
C GLY A 466 11.17 -7.12 -11.96
N LEU A 467 11.85 -7.64 -10.95
CA LEU A 467 12.96 -6.99 -10.26
C LEU A 467 13.92 -8.06 -9.75
N THR A 468 15.19 -7.93 -10.08
CA THR A 468 16.24 -8.86 -9.66
C THR A 468 17.58 -8.15 -9.52
N THR A 469 18.38 -8.55 -8.54
CA THR A 469 19.71 -8.00 -8.27
C THR A 469 20.77 -8.99 -8.74
N HIS A 470 21.86 -8.45 -9.26
CA HIS A 470 22.98 -9.28 -9.70
C HIS A 470 23.69 -9.88 -8.48
N PRO A 471 24.07 -11.18 -8.49
CA PRO A 471 24.65 -11.85 -7.32
C PRO A 471 26.03 -11.31 -6.90
N ILE A 472 26.84 -10.85 -7.86
CA ILE A 472 28.23 -10.37 -7.61
C ILE A 472 28.40 -8.85 -7.80
N LEU A 473 27.88 -8.27 -8.89
CA LEU A 473 28.00 -6.85 -9.22
C LEU A 473 26.91 -6.00 -8.55
N ASN A 474 27.13 -4.69 -8.49
CA ASN A 474 26.19 -3.75 -7.88
C ASN A 474 25.08 -3.34 -8.87
N HIS A 475 24.50 -4.33 -9.55
CA HIS A 475 23.51 -4.12 -10.59
C HIS A 475 22.11 -4.55 -10.14
N VAL A 476 21.11 -3.80 -10.58
CA VAL A 476 19.69 -4.14 -10.42
C VAL A 476 19.01 -4.08 -11.78
N ALA A 477 18.30 -5.14 -12.13
CA ALA A 477 17.50 -5.24 -13.34
C ALA A 477 16.02 -5.05 -13.01
N THR A 478 15.35 -4.27 -13.85
CA THR A 478 13.92 -3.96 -13.77
C THR A 478 13.27 -4.25 -15.12
N CYS A 479 12.08 -4.84 -15.11
CA CYS A 479 11.33 -5.08 -16.34
C CYS A 479 9.85 -4.73 -16.20
N SER A 480 9.28 -4.27 -17.31
CA SER A 480 7.93 -3.70 -17.37
C SER A 480 7.09 -4.30 -18.49
N HIS A 481 5.76 -4.20 -18.33
CA HIS A 481 4.78 -4.48 -19.38
C HIS A 481 4.93 -3.60 -20.63
N SER A 482 5.69 -2.50 -20.56
CA SER A 482 6.12 -1.73 -21.73
C SER A 482 7.02 -2.50 -22.72
N GLY A 483 7.49 -3.70 -22.34
CA GLY A 483 8.46 -4.47 -23.10
C GLY A 483 9.89 -3.97 -22.89
N LEU A 484 10.11 -3.09 -21.90
CA LEU A 484 11.41 -2.52 -21.58
C LEU A 484 12.06 -3.26 -20.42
N ILE A 485 13.33 -3.65 -20.60
CA ILE A 485 14.21 -4.11 -19.54
C ILE A 485 15.37 -3.14 -19.38
N LYS A 486 15.69 -2.79 -18.14
CA LYS A 486 16.78 -1.89 -17.78
C LYS A 486 17.61 -2.45 -16.66
N VAL A 487 18.93 -2.31 -16.80
CA VAL A 487 19.92 -2.67 -15.79
C VAL A 487 20.61 -1.39 -15.32
N TYR A 488 20.54 -1.14 -14.03
CA TYR A 488 21.15 0.02 -13.37
C TYR A 488 22.31 -0.44 -12.49
N ASP A 489 23.38 0.35 -12.45
CA ASP A 489 24.33 0.32 -11.34
C ASP A 489 23.74 1.13 -10.20
N TYR A 490 23.36 0.47 -9.11
CA TYR A 490 22.71 1.14 -7.99
C TYR A 490 23.68 1.90 -7.10
N ASP A 491 25.00 1.80 -7.27
CA ASP A 491 25.95 2.65 -6.54
C ASP A 491 26.17 3.96 -7.28
N SER A 492 26.55 3.88 -8.57
CA SER A 492 26.75 5.07 -9.41
C SER A 492 25.46 5.75 -9.87
N LYS A 493 24.31 5.06 -9.73
CA LYS A 493 22.97 5.51 -10.17
C LYS A 493 22.89 5.73 -11.68
N LEU A 494 23.66 4.97 -12.46
CA LEU A 494 23.71 5.06 -13.92
C LEU A 494 23.08 3.84 -14.58
N VAL A 495 22.50 4.04 -15.76
CA VAL A 495 21.99 2.97 -16.61
C VAL A 495 23.17 2.31 -17.32
N ILE A 496 23.32 0.99 -17.15
CA ILE A 496 24.36 0.20 -17.81
C ILE A 496 23.85 -0.26 -19.18
N ALA A 497 22.67 -0.88 -19.19
CA ALA A 497 22.09 -1.46 -20.37
C ALA A 497 20.57 -1.30 -20.37
N MET A 498 20.00 -1.13 -21.55
CA MET A 498 18.57 -1.00 -21.77
C MET A 498 18.21 -1.68 -23.08
N LYS A 499 17.17 -2.50 -23.07
CA LYS A 499 16.64 -3.15 -24.28
C LYS A 499 15.12 -3.09 -24.28
N SER A 500 14.54 -2.74 -25.42
CA SER A 500 13.09 -2.73 -25.63
C SER A 500 12.71 -3.80 -26.65
N PHE A 501 11.72 -4.62 -26.30
CA PHE A 501 11.14 -5.66 -27.16
C PHE A 501 9.85 -5.20 -27.86
N GLY A 502 9.48 -3.93 -27.70
CA GLY A 502 8.24 -3.34 -28.21
C GLY A 502 7.01 -3.67 -27.36
N ILE A 503 5.95 -2.91 -27.59
CA ILE A 503 4.67 -3.00 -26.85
C ILE A 503 4.00 -4.37 -27.07
N ASP A 504 4.26 -5.02 -28.21
CA ASP A 504 3.70 -6.34 -28.56
C ASP A 504 4.28 -7.49 -27.71
N ASN A 505 5.41 -7.27 -27.02
CA ASN A 505 6.06 -8.27 -26.16
C ASN A 505 6.21 -7.75 -24.72
N PRO A 506 5.12 -7.65 -23.95
CA PRO A 506 5.17 -7.22 -22.56
C PRO A 506 5.97 -8.22 -21.71
N ILE A 507 6.85 -7.70 -20.85
CA ILE A 507 7.69 -8.52 -19.96
C ILE A 507 7.06 -8.63 -18.58
N GLN A 508 6.90 -9.84 -18.06
CA GLN A 508 6.29 -10.10 -16.75
C GLN A 508 7.31 -10.28 -15.63
N SER A 509 8.37 -11.05 -15.88
CA SER A 509 9.29 -11.49 -14.85
C SER A 509 10.72 -11.51 -15.39
N CYS A 510 11.68 -11.30 -14.50
CA CYS A 510 13.10 -11.48 -14.79
C CYS A 510 13.83 -12.05 -13.58
N SER A 511 14.90 -12.80 -13.84
CA SER A 511 15.71 -13.40 -12.79
C SER A 511 17.14 -13.57 -13.29
N TYR A 512 18.12 -13.12 -12.50
CA TYR A 512 19.52 -13.45 -12.72
C TYR A 512 19.80 -14.90 -12.36
N ASP A 513 20.70 -15.51 -13.10
CA ASP A 513 21.29 -16.76 -12.69
C ASP A 513 22.18 -16.56 -11.45
N LYS A 514 22.51 -17.65 -10.74
CA LYS A 514 23.26 -17.54 -9.47
C LYS A 514 24.72 -17.12 -9.67
N THR A 515 25.26 -17.22 -10.89
CA THR A 515 26.63 -16.74 -11.21
C THR A 515 26.64 -15.30 -11.72
N GLY A 516 25.50 -14.79 -12.20
CA GLY A 516 25.34 -13.45 -12.76
C GLY A 516 25.73 -13.32 -14.22
N GLN A 517 26.02 -14.42 -14.92
CA GLN A 517 26.34 -14.42 -16.36
C GLN A 517 25.11 -14.16 -17.24
N TYR A 518 23.94 -14.64 -16.83
CA TYR A 518 22.73 -14.65 -17.63
C TYR A 518 21.56 -14.00 -16.89
N ILE A 519 20.67 -13.39 -17.66
CA ILE A 519 19.36 -12.96 -17.16
C ILE A 519 18.27 -13.60 -17.99
N ALA A 520 17.37 -14.34 -17.34
CA ALA A 520 16.17 -14.86 -17.97
C ALA A 520 15.04 -13.84 -17.89
N VAL A 521 14.32 -13.69 -18.99
CA VAL A 521 13.22 -12.74 -19.17
C VAL A 521 11.99 -13.50 -19.63
N GLY A 522 10.93 -13.45 -18.82
CA GLY A 522 9.65 -14.09 -19.06
C GLY A 522 8.59 -13.10 -19.54
N PHE A 523 7.89 -13.45 -20.60
CA PHE A 523 6.91 -12.58 -21.27
C PHE A 523 5.46 -12.96 -20.94
N MET A 524 4.54 -12.01 -21.14
CA MET A 524 3.09 -12.20 -21.01
C MET A 524 2.52 -13.26 -21.97
N ASN A 525 3.13 -13.43 -23.14
CA ASN A 525 2.70 -14.41 -24.13
C ASN A 525 3.21 -15.85 -23.85
N GLY A 526 3.92 -16.06 -22.74
CA GLY A 526 4.48 -17.36 -22.36
C GLY A 526 5.85 -17.66 -22.96
N TYR A 527 6.48 -16.69 -23.62
CA TYR A 527 7.84 -16.84 -24.12
C TYR A 527 8.87 -16.59 -23.02
N LEU A 528 9.98 -17.33 -23.07
CA LEU A 528 11.17 -17.09 -22.25
C LEU A 528 12.36 -16.79 -23.18
N ARG A 529 13.14 -15.75 -22.85
CA ARG A 529 14.44 -15.49 -23.47
C ARG A 529 15.53 -15.45 -22.42
N ILE A 530 16.70 -15.94 -22.78
CA ILE A 530 17.90 -15.86 -21.94
C ILE A 530 18.86 -14.88 -22.60
N LEU A 531 19.24 -13.85 -21.85
CA LEU A 531 20.08 -12.76 -22.32
C LEU A 531 21.42 -12.78 -21.58
N ASP A 532 22.45 -12.25 -22.24
CA ASP A 532 23.70 -11.87 -21.59
C ASP A 532 23.46 -10.73 -20.59
N CYS A 533 24.02 -10.84 -19.39
CA CYS A 533 23.77 -9.92 -18.28
C CYS A 533 24.21 -8.47 -18.52
N LEU A 534 25.27 -8.24 -19.31
CA LEU A 534 25.88 -6.92 -19.51
C LEU A 534 25.35 -6.27 -20.78
N THR A 535 25.25 -7.01 -21.87
CA THR A 535 24.86 -6.48 -23.17
C THR A 535 23.37 -6.57 -23.46
N LEU A 536 22.64 -7.43 -22.72
CA LEU A 536 21.26 -7.81 -22.99
C LEU A 536 21.05 -8.42 -24.40
N ASN A 537 22.11 -8.92 -25.02
CA ASN A 537 22.03 -9.68 -26.26
C ASN A 537 21.41 -11.06 -26.02
N GLU A 538 20.69 -11.56 -27.00
CA GLU A 538 20.03 -12.87 -26.91
C GLU A 538 21.04 -13.99 -27.10
N MET A 539 21.14 -14.88 -26.11
CA MET A 539 22.02 -16.05 -26.17
C MET A 539 21.40 -17.19 -26.98
N THR A 540 20.07 -17.22 -27.04
CA THR A 540 19.30 -18.23 -27.77
C THR A 540 18.80 -17.65 -29.09
N SER A 541 18.98 -18.40 -30.19
CA SER A 541 18.54 -17.99 -31.54
C SER A 541 17.01 -17.90 -31.68
N GLN A 542 16.26 -18.67 -30.90
CA GLN A 542 14.81 -18.63 -30.83
C GLN A 542 14.34 -18.55 -29.37
N PRO A 543 13.22 -17.84 -29.09
CA PRO A 543 12.62 -17.83 -27.77
C PRO A 543 12.06 -19.22 -27.41
N PHE A 544 12.08 -19.57 -26.13
CA PHE A 544 11.40 -20.78 -25.67
C PHE A 544 9.89 -20.51 -25.61
N THR A 545 9.11 -21.22 -26.41
CA THR A 545 7.67 -21.00 -26.61
C THR A 545 6.78 -22.04 -25.90
N TYR A 546 7.33 -22.75 -24.91
CA TYR A 546 6.60 -23.84 -24.26
C TYR A 546 5.54 -23.37 -23.25
N GLY A 547 5.54 -22.09 -22.85
CA GLY A 547 4.53 -21.48 -21.99
C GLY A 547 3.16 -21.40 -22.65
N LYS A 548 2.07 -21.63 -21.90
CA LYS A 548 0.68 -21.45 -22.40
C LYS A 548 0.01 -20.16 -21.92
N GLY A 549 0.73 -19.37 -21.13
CA GLY A 549 0.29 -18.07 -20.63
C GLY A 549 1.46 -17.32 -19.99
N PRO A 550 1.21 -16.15 -19.38
CA PRO A 550 2.21 -15.35 -18.70
C PRO A 550 3.20 -16.12 -17.83
N ILE A 551 4.50 -15.87 -18.02
CA ILE A 551 5.54 -16.44 -17.16
C ILE A 551 5.60 -15.65 -15.85
N THR A 552 5.17 -16.27 -14.75
CA THR A 552 5.02 -15.59 -13.45
C THR A 552 6.28 -15.65 -12.60
N HIS A 553 6.97 -16.80 -12.56
CA HIS A 553 8.15 -17.02 -11.74
C HIS A 553 9.27 -17.68 -12.56
N ILE A 554 10.52 -17.29 -12.28
CA ILE A 554 11.73 -17.86 -12.88
C ILE A 554 12.78 -17.99 -11.77
N ASP A 555 13.40 -19.15 -11.64
CA ASP A 555 14.54 -19.35 -10.74
C ASP A 555 15.59 -20.27 -11.36
N PHE A 556 16.83 -20.10 -10.92
CA PHE A 556 17.97 -20.89 -11.34
C PHE A 556 18.49 -21.74 -10.19
N SER A 557 18.91 -22.96 -10.50
CA SER A 557 19.59 -23.80 -9.53
C SER A 557 20.95 -23.23 -9.10
N TYR A 558 21.39 -23.52 -7.88
CA TYR A 558 22.69 -23.06 -7.35
C TYR A 558 23.90 -23.58 -8.12
N CYS A 559 23.79 -24.75 -8.77
CA CYS A 559 24.83 -25.31 -9.64
C CYS A 559 24.78 -24.74 -11.06
N ASN A 560 23.82 -23.86 -11.36
CA ASN A 560 23.54 -23.28 -12.67
C ASN A 560 23.24 -24.28 -13.81
N ASN A 561 23.00 -25.55 -13.47
CA ASN A 561 22.66 -26.56 -14.48
C ASN A 561 21.19 -26.51 -14.88
N TYR A 562 20.32 -26.02 -14.01
CA TYR A 562 18.88 -25.99 -14.23
C TYR A 562 18.32 -24.58 -14.14
N CYS A 563 17.37 -24.28 -15.02
CA CYS A 563 16.52 -23.09 -14.98
C CYS A 563 15.07 -23.56 -15.03
N VAL A 564 14.24 -23.02 -14.13
CA VAL A 564 12.81 -23.38 -14.04
C VAL A 564 11.98 -22.12 -14.15
N TYR A 565 10.87 -22.24 -14.87
CA TYR A 565 9.86 -21.20 -14.88
C TYR A 565 8.45 -21.78 -14.74
N ALA A 566 7.57 -21.00 -14.11
CA ALA A 566 6.16 -21.30 -13.97
C ALA A 566 5.31 -20.35 -14.82
N ASP A 567 4.18 -20.84 -15.32
CA ASP A 567 3.23 -20.04 -16.07
C ASP A 567 1.85 -19.94 -15.41
N SER A 568 1.06 -18.97 -15.86
CA SER A 568 -0.32 -18.78 -15.39
C SER A 568 -1.26 -19.95 -15.72
N ALA A 569 -0.83 -20.90 -16.55
CA ALA A 569 -1.52 -22.15 -16.85
C ALA A 569 -1.16 -23.28 -15.85
N PHE A 570 -0.58 -22.93 -14.71
CA PHE A 570 -0.29 -23.79 -13.55
C PHE A 570 0.73 -24.90 -13.86
N THR A 571 1.63 -24.64 -14.79
CA THR A 571 2.66 -25.62 -15.16
C THR A 571 4.06 -25.13 -14.82
N THR A 572 4.92 -26.09 -14.54
CA THR A 572 6.33 -25.90 -14.26
C THR A 572 7.13 -26.44 -15.44
N THR A 573 7.98 -25.61 -16.04
CA THR A 573 8.86 -25.98 -17.15
C THR A 573 10.32 -25.97 -16.71
N LEU A 574 11.04 -27.04 -17.00
CA LEU A 574 12.45 -27.22 -16.67
C LEU A 574 13.33 -27.13 -17.92
N LEU A 575 14.38 -26.33 -17.83
CA LEU A 575 15.46 -26.19 -18.79
C LEU A 575 16.77 -26.69 -18.16
N LEU A 576 17.63 -27.29 -18.98
CA LEU A 576 18.94 -27.81 -18.61
C LEU A 576 20.03 -27.09 -19.42
N HIS A 577 21.08 -26.66 -18.73
CA HIS A 577 22.28 -26.12 -19.35
C HIS A 577 23.13 -27.27 -19.90
N SER A 578 23.37 -27.28 -21.22
CA SER A 578 24.15 -28.32 -21.87
C SER A 578 25.60 -27.87 -22.07
N ASN A 579 26.53 -28.38 -21.25
CA ASN A 579 27.97 -28.13 -21.42
C ASN A 579 28.64 -29.06 -22.46
N SER A 580 27.88 -29.81 -23.26
CA SER A 580 28.46 -30.78 -24.20
C SER A 580 28.69 -30.20 -25.59
N ASN A 581 29.90 -29.65 -25.78
CA ASN A 581 30.68 -29.37 -27.01
C ASN A 581 31.17 -27.91 -27.11
N GLU A 582 32.45 -27.77 -27.45
CA GLU A 582 33.30 -26.57 -27.32
C GLU A 582 32.87 -25.30 -28.09
N ASN A 583 31.67 -25.19 -28.67
CA ASN A 583 31.30 -24.00 -29.45
C ASN A 583 29.85 -23.48 -29.32
N GLU A 584 28.93 -24.14 -28.60
CA GLU A 584 27.57 -23.59 -28.39
C GLU A 584 27.06 -23.83 -26.96
N ASP A 585 27.33 -22.86 -26.08
CA ASP A 585 26.74 -22.76 -24.74
C ASP A 585 25.23 -22.57 -24.90
N SER A 586 24.42 -23.63 -24.70
CA SER A 586 23.00 -23.59 -25.02
C SER A 586 22.11 -24.24 -23.97
N TRP A 587 21.08 -23.50 -23.59
CA TRP A 587 19.99 -23.96 -22.74
C TRP A 587 19.05 -24.85 -23.55
N CYS A 588 18.73 -26.03 -23.02
CA CYS A 588 17.88 -27.02 -23.66
C CYS A 588 16.60 -27.28 -22.87
N TYR A 589 15.49 -27.49 -23.56
CA TYR A 589 14.23 -27.88 -22.92
C TYR A 589 14.26 -29.33 -22.44
N VAL A 590 13.85 -29.54 -21.18
CA VAL A 590 13.69 -30.88 -20.59
C VAL A 590 12.22 -31.28 -20.61
N ALA A 591 11.38 -30.67 -19.79
CA ALA A 591 10.00 -31.09 -19.61
C ALA A 591 9.10 -29.97 -19.08
N ARG A 592 7.79 -30.13 -19.30
CA ARG A 592 6.71 -29.29 -18.78
C ARG A 592 5.72 -30.17 -18.06
N VAL A 593 5.46 -29.87 -16.80
CA VAL A 593 4.63 -30.70 -15.92
C VAL A 593 3.61 -29.84 -15.18
N ARG A 594 2.38 -30.34 -15.08
CA ARG A 594 1.31 -29.75 -14.28
C ARG A 594 1.11 -30.57 -13.01
N ALA A 595 1.75 -30.15 -11.91
CA ALA A 595 1.56 -30.77 -10.60
C ALA A 595 0.37 -30.18 -9.82
N HIS A 596 -0.03 -28.96 -10.18
CA HIS A 596 -1.00 -28.15 -9.44
C HIS A 596 -2.28 -27.91 -10.24
N ASN A 597 -3.38 -27.64 -9.52
CA ASN A 597 -4.70 -27.36 -10.09
C ASN A 597 -5.08 -25.88 -10.05
N ARG A 598 -4.31 -25.07 -9.32
CA ARG A 598 -4.48 -23.61 -9.19
C ARG A 598 -3.16 -22.90 -9.46
N ARG A 599 -3.18 -21.57 -9.37
CA ARG A 599 -2.02 -20.70 -9.62
C ARG A 599 -0.84 -21.08 -8.74
N ILE A 600 0.33 -21.24 -9.36
CA ILE A 600 1.61 -21.38 -8.67
C ILE A 600 1.97 -20.02 -8.09
N THR A 601 2.20 -19.96 -6.78
CA THR A 601 2.49 -18.73 -6.03
C THR A 601 3.98 -18.51 -5.83
N ASP A 602 4.78 -19.57 -5.76
CA ASP A 602 6.24 -19.43 -5.63
C ASP A 602 7.01 -20.69 -6.10
N LEU A 603 8.31 -20.49 -6.35
CA LEU A 603 9.29 -21.51 -6.75
C LEU A 603 10.51 -21.45 -5.83
N LEU A 604 11.02 -22.60 -5.39
CA LEU A 604 12.23 -22.65 -4.57
C LEU A 604 13.16 -23.78 -5.01
N PHE A 605 14.39 -23.43 -5.39
CA PHE A 605 15.51 -24.36 -5.37
C PHE A 605 16.11 -24.45 -3.97
N TRP A 606 16.16 -25.66 -3.43
CA TRP A 606 16.78 -25.95 -2.14
C TRP A 606 18.12 -26.65 -2.33
N ARG A 607 19.17 -26.22 -1.63
CA ARG A 607 20.45 -26.94 -1.59
C ARG A 607 20.59 -27.62 -0.24
N LEU A 608 20.65 -28.95 -0.25
CA LEU A 608 21.05 -29.71 0.93
C LEU A 608 22.51 -29.42 1.26
N THR A 609 22.74 -28.90 2.46
CA THR A 609 24.06 -28.58 3.04
C THR A 609 25.00 -29.80 2.99
N ASP A 610 24.48 -30.99 3.27
CA ASP A 610 25.28 -32.22 3.36
C ASP A 610 25.58 -32.92 2.03
N SER A 611 24.67 -32.86 1.05
CA SER A 611 24.78 -33.64 -0.19
C SER A 611 25.14 -32.83 -1.42
N GLY A 612 25.03 -31.49 -1.36
CA GLY A 612 25.19 -30.61 -2.51
C GLY A 612 24.12 -30.78 -3.59
N LYS A 613 23.12 -31.63 -3.37
CA LYS A 613 22.01 -31.85 -4.31
C LYS A 613 20.99 -30.72 -4.20
N SER A 614 20.60 -30.19 -5.36
CA SER A 614 19.44 -29.33 -5.53
C SER A 614 18.13 -30.15 -5.47
N ARG A 615 17.14 -29.68 -4.69
CA ARG A 615 15.73 -30.07 -4.73
C ARG A 615 14.91 -28.91 -5.30
N LEU A 616 13.79 -29.21 -5.95
CA LEU A 616 12.87 -28.21 -6.50
C LEU A 616 11.51 -28.37 -5.84
N PHE A 617 10.99 -27.26 -5.33
CA PHE A 617 9.65 -27.15 -4.78
C PHE A 617 8.82 -26.11 -5.52
N THR A 618 7.54 -26.41 -5.72
CA THR A 618 6.54 -25.42 -6.16
C THR A 618 5.40 -25.32 -5.17
N LEU A 619 4.97 -24.10 -4.91
CA LEU A 619 3.88 -23.73 -4.00
C LEU A 619 2.68 -23.23 -4.81
N SER A 620 1.45 -23.57 -4.43
CA SER A 620 0.25 -23.21 -5.19
C SER A 620 -0.92 -22.84 -4.30
N GLU A 621 -1.81 -21.99 -4.82
CA GLU A 621 -3.09 -21.63 -4.19
C GLU A 621 -4.02 -22.84 -3.95
N ASP A 622 -3.71 -24.01 -4.54
CA ASP A 622 -4.38 -25.27 -4.24
C ASP A 622 -3.98 -25.88 -2.89
N ARG A 623 -3.19 -25.15 -2.09
CA ARG A 623 -2.80 -25.50 -0.71
C ARG A 623 -1.81 -26.67 -0.63
N THR A 624 -1.15 -26.99 -1.75
CA THR A 624 -0.17 -28.06 -1.83
C THR A 624 1.23 -27.56 -2.17
N LEU A 625 2.23 -28.26 -1.64
CA LEU A 625 3.64 -28.15 -1.97
C LEU A 625 4.04 -29.38 -2.79
N ALA A 626 4.52 -29.19 -4.03
CA ALA A 626 4.99 -30.30 -4.87
C ALA A 626 6.52 -30.36 -4.91
N GLU A 627 7.07 -31.57 -4.77
CA GLU A 627 8.50 -31.84 -4.87
C GLU A 627 8.82 -32.59 -6.17
N TYR A 628 9.90 -32.19 -6.87
CA TYR A 628 10.30 -32.76 -8.16
C TYR A 628 11.65 -33.48 -8.10
N ASP A 629 11.77 -34.55 -8.88
CA ASP A 629 13.02 -35.28 -9.06
C ASP A 629 13.82 -34.75 -10.25
N LEU A 630 14.82 -33.91 -9.95
CA LEU A 630 15.68 -33.32 -10.98
C LEU A 630 16.67 -34.32 -11.59
N TYR A 631 17.14 -35.31 -10.82
CA TYR A 631 18.23 -36.20 -11.24
C TYR A 631 17.76 -37.36 -12.11
N ASN A 632 16.51 -37.80 -11.91
CA ASN A 632 15.86 -38.79 -12.78
C ASN A 632 15.09 -38.14 -13.94
N SER A 633 15.22 -36.83 -14.14
CA SER A 633 14.59 -36.14 -15.27
C SER A 633 15.18 -36.59 -16.60
N LYS A 634 14.31 -36.77 -17.60
CA LYS A 634 14.66 -37.14 -18.98
C LYS A 634 13.99 -36.16 -19.93
N LYS A 635 14.41 -36.15 -21.20
CA LYS A 635 13.72 -35.37 -22.23
C LYS A 635 12.22 -35.73 -22.25
N HIS A 636 11.37 -34.73 -22.10
CA HIS A 636 9.91 -34.79 -21.95
C HIS A 636 9.37 -35.43 -20.66
N SER A 637 10.21 -35.71 -19.64
CA SER A 637 9.76 -36.30 -18.37
C SER A 637 10.45 -35.66 -17.17
N LEU A 638 9.64 -35.09 -16.27
CA LEU A 638 10.07 -34.60 -14.96
C LEU A 638 9.18 -35.25 -13.88
N PRO A 639 9.68 -36.25 -13.14
CA PRO A 639 8.89 -36.93 -12.11
C PRO A 639 8.57 -36.01 -10.94
N VAL A 640 7.34 -36.12 -10.42
CA VAL A 640 6.93 -35.50 -9.14
C VAL A 640 7.09 -36.57 -8.06
N ILE A 641 7.90 -36.28 -7.04
CA ILE A 641 8.18 -37.20 -5.92
C ILE A 641 6.93 -37.32 -5.06
N ALA A 642 6.40 -36.18 -4.61
CA ALA A 642 5.24 -36.12 -3.72
C ALA A 642 4.54 -34.76 -3.81
N ARG A 643 3.29 -34.73 -3.33
CA ARG A 643 2.52 -33.51 -3.08
C ARG A 643 2.07 -33.52 -1.63
N TYR A 644 2.42 -32.49 -0.90
CA TYR A 644 2.13 -32.35 0.52
C TYR A 644 1.06 -31.29 0.72
N GLN A 645 0.01 -31.62 1.46
CA GLN A 645 -0.97 -30.62 1.88
C GLN A 645 -0.38 -29.82 3.04
N ILE A 646 -0.31 -28.51 2.89
CA ILE A 646 0.30 -27.59 3.88
C ILE A 646 -0.74 -26.68 4.54
N GLU A 647 -1.86 -26.42 3.87
CA GLU A 647 -2.94 -25.56 4.35
C GLU A 647 -4.30 -26.23 4.16
N GLN A 648 -5.24 -25.91 5.06
CA GLN A 648 -6.62 -26.41 4.99
C GLN A 648 -7.55 -25.33 4.44
N LEU A 649 -7.51 -24.12 4.99
CA LEU A 649 -8.40 -23.01 4.62
C LEU A 649 -7.67 -21.92 3.84
N ALA A 650 -6.58 -21.40 4.42
CA ALA A 650 -5.81 -20.29 3.87
C ALA A 650 -5.10 -20.66 2.56
N LYS A 651 -4.85 -19.66 1.70
CA LYS A 651 -4.04 -19.84 0.49
C LYS A 651 -2.58 -19.55 0.82
N PRO A 652 -1.63 -20.44 0.48
CA PRO A 652 -0.21 -20.16 0.71
C PRO A 652 0.28 -19.13 -0.31
N LEU A 653 1.04 -18.13 0.13
CA LEU A 653 1.40 -16.95 -0.66
C LEU A 653 2.87 -16.94 -1.11
N CYS A 654 3.80 -17.24 -0.21
CA CYS A 654 5.22 -17.26 -0.56
C CYS A 654 5.97 -18.41 0.11
N LEU A 655 7.09 -18.77 -0.50
CA LEU A 655 7.98 -19.86 -0.08
C LEU A 655 9.39 -19.29 0.07
N SER A 656 10.03 -19.48 1.22
CA SER A 656 11.40 -19.05 1.42
C SER A 656 12.18 -20.03 2.28
N MET A 657 13.50 -20.00 2.17
CA MET A 657 14.40 -20.80 2.99
C MET A 657 14.92 -19.96 4.17
N LEU A 658 15.11 -20.61 5.31
CA LEU A 658 15.89 -20.09 6.44
C LEU A 658 17.27 -20.77 6.49
N PRO A 659 18.31 -20.23 5.86
CA PRO A 659 19.60 -20.93 5.71
C PRO A 659 20.57 -20.68 6.87
N LEU A 660 20.12 -20.82 8.12
CA LEU A 660 20.91 -20.34 9.27
C LEU A 660 20.99 -21.36 10.42
N PRO A 661 22.05 -22.21 10.43
CA PRO A 661 22.29 -23.20 11.50
C PRO A 661 22.53 -22.59 12.90
N SER A 662 22.69 -21.27 12.99
CA SER A 662 23.02 -20.54 14.23
C SER A 662 21.78 -20.04 14.99
N CYS A 663 20.70 -19.69 14.29
CA CYS A 663 19.44 -19.27 14.92
C CYS A 663 18.56 -20.44 15.30
N TYR A 664 18.49 -21.43 14.41
CA TYR A 664 17.70 -22.63 14.58
C TYR A 664 18.63 -23.84 14.47
N LYS A 665 18.41 -24.81 15.35
CA LYS A 665 19.12 -26.09 15.31
C LYS A 665 18.64 -27.00 14.18
N GLU A 666 17.43 -26.74 13.66
CA GLU A 666 16.87 -27.41 12.48
C GLU A 666 16.83 -26.45 11.28
N GLU A 667 16.83 -27.00 10.07
CA GLU A 667 16.61 -26.25 8.85
C GLU A 667 15.12 -26.11 8.54
N PHE A 668 14.66 -24.90 8.23
CA PHE A 668 13.25 -24.60 8.03
C PHE A 668 12.93 -24.03 6.65
N ILE A 669 11.80 -24.47 6.11
CA ILE A 669 11.06 -23.86 5.01
C ILE A 669 10.03 -22.90 5.62
N PHE A 670 10.14 -21.64 5.25
CA PHE A 670 9.23 -20.58 5.62
C PHE A 670 8.08 -20.52 4.61
N ILE A 671 6.84 -20.51 5.10
CA ILE A 671 5.64 -20.32 4.29
C ILE A 671 4.77 -19.23 4.91
N SER A 672 4.37 -18.23 4.13
CA SER A 672 3.29 -17.30 4.52
C SER A 672 1.97 -17.68 3.86
N ASN A 673 0.85 -17.27 4.46
CA ASN A 673 -0.48 -17.53 3.91
C ASN A 673 -1.40 -16.29 3.92
N SER A 674 -2.56 -16.43 3.27
CA SER A 674 -3.59 -15.39 3.18
C SER A 674 -4.34 -15.14 4.50
N ALA A 675 -4.17 -15.99 5.51
CA ALA A 675 -4.70 -15.75 6.85
C ALA A 675 -3.75 -14.91 7.72
N SER A 676 -2.75 -14.25 7.10
CA SER A 676 -1.74 -13.46 7.79
C SER A 676 -0.95 -14.27 8.82
N LYS A 677 -0.68 -15.55 8.52
CA LYS A 677 0.16 -16.43 9.35
C LYS A 677 1.46 -16.78 8.62
N ILE A 678 2.48 -17.02 9.42
CA ILE A 678 3.79 -17.53 9.04
C ILE A 678 3.93 -18.93 9.64
N LYS A 679 4.30 -19.91 8.82
CA LYS A 679 4.55 -21.29 9.24
C LYS A 679 5.97 -21.71 8.93
N LEU A 680 6.58 -22.45 9.85
CA LEU A 680 7.91 -23.04 9.70
C LEU A 680 7.78 -24.55 9.57
N TYR A 681 8.20 -25.10 8.44
CA TYR A 681 8.22 -26.53 8.16
C TYR A 681 9.64 -27.05 8.17
N ASN A 682 9.89 -28.16 8.85
CA ASN A 682 11.21 -28.79 8.83
C ASN A 682 11.59 -29.21 7.40
N SER A 683 12.80 -28.90 6.95
CA SER A 683 13.25 -29.16 5.56
C SER A 683 13.31 -30.65 5.20
N SER A 684 13.51 -31.50 6.21
CA SER A 684 13.70 -32.94 6.06
C SER A 684 12.39 -33.71 6.21
N THR A 685 11.60 -33.42 7.26
CA THR A 685 10.35 -34.14 7.54
C THR A 685 9.12 -33.46 6.96
N LEU A 686 9.20 -32.19 6.56
CA LEU A 686 8.07 -31.34 6.14
C LEU A 686 6.95 -31.25 7.19
N MET A 687 7.25 -31.53 8.46
CA MET A 687 6.32 -31.31 9.57
C MET A 687 6.36 -29.84 9.99
N CYS A 688 5.18 -29.26 10.27
CA CYS A 688 5.10 -27.92 10.84
C CYS A 688 5.69 -27.92 12.25
N ARG A 689 6.65 -27.03 12.51
CA ARG A 689 7.26 -26.82 13.83
C ARG A 689 6.76 -25.58 14.54
N LYS A 690 6.23 -24.61 13.81
CA LYS A 690 5.80 -23.33 14.39
C LYS A 690 4.82 -22.61 13.51
N THR A 691 3.77 -22.05 14.10
CA THR A 691 2.88 -21.08 13.46
C THR A 691 2.91 -19.77 14.24
N VAL A 692 3.05 -18.65 13.53
CA VAL A 692 3.13 -17.31 14.13
C VAL A 692 2.25 -16.36 13.34
N SER A 693 1.50 -15.50 14.04
CA SER A 693 0.72 -14.44 13.40
C SER A 693 1.64 -13.34 12.86
N SER A 694 1.36 -12.82 11.67
CA SER A 694 2.14 -11.69 11.13
C SER A 694 1.83 -10.41 11.90
N PHE A 695 2.83 -9.53 11.99
CA PHE A 695 2.66 -8.21 12.58
C PHE A 695 3.03 -7.10 11.58
N PRO A 696 2.25 -6.00 11.52
CA PRO A 696 0.89 -5.80 12.03
C PRO A 696 -0.08 -6.91 11.59
N GLN A 697 -1.09 -7.18 12.43
CA GLN A 697 -2.08 -8.20 12.12
C GLN A 697 -2.83 -7.84 10.81
N GLY A 698 -3.16 -8.85 10.01
CA GLY A 698 -3.82 -8.68 8.71
C GLY A 698 -2.87 -8.43 7.54
N ILE A 699 -1.55 -8.46 7.75
CA ILE A 699 -0.58 -8.34 6.66
C ILE A 699 -0.30 -9.69 6.00
N GLU A 700 -0.61 -9.75 4.71
CA GLU A 700 -0.29 -10.84 3.80
C GLU A 700 1.08 -10.64 3.16
N TYR A 701 2.10 -11.37 3.61
CA TYR A 701 3.42 -11.34 2.97
C TYR A 701 3.40 -12.12 1.66
N THR A 702 3.76 -11.45 0.56
CA THR A 702 3.79 -11.99 -0.80
C THR A 702 5.18 -12.45 -1.24
N LYS A 703 6.24 -11.94 -0.60
CA LYS A 703 7.62 -12.43 -0.81
C LYS A 703 8.46 -12.19 0.43
N VAL A 704 9.31 -13.15 0.77
CA VAL A 704 10.22 -13.08 1.92
C VAL A 704 11.60 -13.54 1.52
N ILE A 705 12.63 -12.77 1.87
CA ILE A 705 14.01 -13.05 1.55
C ILE A 705 14.85 -12.96 2.84
N PRO A 706 15.63 -14.00 3.20
CA PRO A 706 16.53 -13.94 4.33
C PRO A 706 17.69 -12.97 4.06
N LEU A 707 18.07 -12.18 5.07
CA LEU A 707 19.24 -11.31 4.98
C LEU A 707 20.51 -12.12 5.24
N ILE A 708 21.54 -11.91 4.43
CA ILE A 708 22.88 -12.44 4.72
C ILE A 708 23.40 -11.67 5.94
N SER A 709 23.85 -12.38 6.98
CA SER A 709 24.35 -11.75 8.19
C SER A 709 25.54 -10.85 7.89
N GLN A 710 25.41 -9.57 8.21
CA GLN A 710 26.51 -8.61 8.13
C GLN A 710 27.56 -9.01 9.18
N ALA A 711 28.85 -8.91 8.86
CA ALA A 711 29.97 -9.46 9.65
C ALA A 711 30.01 -9.08 11.16
N ASN A 712 29.19 -8.12 11.60
CA ASN A 712 29.09 -7.63 12.98
C ASN A 712 27.71 -7.86 13.65
N ALA A 713 26.74 -8.49 12.99
CA ALA A 713 25.38 -8.66 13.53
C ALA A 713 25.28 -9.93 14.39
N SER A 714 24.86 -9.78 15.65
CA SER A 714 24.56 -10.91 16.55
C SER A 714 23.21 -11.57 16.24
N SER A 715 22.32 -10.84 15.55
CA SER A 715 20.97 -11.28 15.21
C SER A 715 20.79 -11.44 13.70
N TYR A 716 19.85 -12.29 13.30
CA TYR A 716 19.52 -12.53 11.89
C TYR A 716 18.16 -11.92 11.55
N PHE A 717 17.98 -11.57 10.28
CA PHE A 717 16.80 -10.83 9.83
C PHE A 717 16.25 -11.40 8.52
N MET A 718 14.96 -11.18 8.30
CA MET A 718 14.31 -11.40 7.01
C MET A 718 13.65 -10.12 6.55
N VAL A 719 13.69 -9.88 5.25
CA VAL A 719 12.95 -8.79 4.62
C VAL A 719 11.71 -9.39 3.97
N CYS A 720 10.56 -8.81 4.26
CA CYS A 720 9.28 -9.23 3.74
C CYS A 720 8.61 -8.09 2.99
N ILE A 721 7.83 -8.41 1.97
CA ILE A 721 6.99 -7.44 1.28
C ILE A 721 5.55 -7.96 1.27
N SER A 722 4.60 -7.07 1.50
CA SER A 722 3.17 -7.29 1.25
C SER A 722 2.76 -6.52 0.00
N LYS A 723 1.46 -6.46 -0.31
CA LYS A 723 0.96 -5.63 -1.43
C LYS A 723 1.28 -4.14 -1.30
N GLU A 724 1.60 -3.66 -0.11
CA GLU A 724 1.86 -2.24 0.17
C GLU A 724 3.11 -1.97 1.00
N ARG A 725 3.44 -2.86 1.95
CA ARG A 725 4.42 -2.60 3.00
C ARG A 725 5.69 -3.42 2.79
N LEU A 726 6.83 -2.78 3.05
CA LEU A 726 8.12 -3.42 3.22
C LEU A 726 8.37 -3.60 4.72
N GLY A 727 8.71 -4.82 5.14
CA GLY A 727 8.98 -5.16 6.53
C GLY A 727 10.34 -5.81 6.75
N LEU A 728 10.84 -5.67 7.97
CA LEU A 728 12.02 -6.37 8.48
C LEU A 728 11.62 -7.12 9.75
N ILE A 729 11.92 -8.42 9.78
CA ILE A 729 11.61 -9.34 10.87
C ILE A 729 12.93 -9.84 11.47
N MET A 730 13.09 -9.71 12.79
CA MET A 730 14.22 -10.29 13.51
C MET A 730 13.95 -11.74 13.89
N LEU A 731 14.95 -12.61 13.70
CA LEU A 731 14.91 -14.02 14.08
C LEU A 731 15.44 -14.22 15.51
N PRO A 732 14.98 -15.24 16.25
CA PRO A 732 13.95 -16.22 15.89
C PRO A 732 12.54 -15.62 15.90
N ILE A 733 11.67 -16.16 15.05
CA ILE A 733 10.27 -15.75 14.93
C ILE A 733 9.49 -16.33 16.12
N ASP A 734 8.92 -15.47 16.95
CA ASP A 734 8.15 -15.86 18.14
C ASP A 734 6.82 -15.09 18.28
N GLY A 735 6.54 -14.17 17.35
CA GLY A 735 5.33 -13.35 17.37
C GLY A 735 5.47 -12.09 18.23
N ASP A 736 6.66 -11.78 18.77
CA ASP A 736 6.89 -10.53 19.49
C ASP A 736 6.84 -9.33 18.53
N PRO A 737 5.86 -8.41 18.65
CA PRO A 737 5.71 -7.26 17.76
C PRO A 737 6.94 -6.36 17.69
N LEU A 738 7.77 -6.30 18.74
CA LEU A 738 8.98 -5.47 18.74
C LEU A 738 10.06 -5.97 17.78
N LYS A 739 9.99 -7.25 17.39
CA LYS A 739 10.89 -7.85 16.40
C LYS A 739 10.49 -7.53 14.96
N TYR A 740 9.41 -6.79 14.77
CA TYR A 740 8.88 -6.42 13.46
C TYR A 740 8.96 -4.91 13.31
N THR A 741 9.39 -4.48 12.13
CA THR A 741 9.23 -3.10 11.68
C THR A 741 8.75 -3.13 10.24
N ASN A 742 7.93 -2.18 9.86
CA ASN A 742 7.44 -2.06 8.49
C ASN A 742 7.26 -0.59 8.11
N ILE A 743 7.24 -0.34 6.81
CA ILE A 743 7.00 0.96 6.20
C ILE A 743 6.16 0.77 4.93
N ILE A 744 5.38 1.78 4.55
CA ILE A 744 4.69 1.80 3.25
C ILE A 744 5.75 1.89 2.16
N ALA A 745 5.79 0.89 1.29
CA ALA A 745 6.69 0.86 0.14
C ALA A 745 6.01 1.45 -1.09
N HIS A 746 4.78 1.01 -1.37
CA HIS A 746 3.96 1.45 -2.50
C HIS A 746 2.49 1.47 -2.06
N PRO A 747 1.82 2.64 -1.98
CA PRO A 747 0.45 2.72 -1.47
C PRO A 747 -0.52 1.99 -2.39
N SER A 748 -1.41 1.20 -1.81
CA SER A 748 -2.33 0.33 -2.54
C SER A 748 -3.80 0.60 -2.20
N ASN A 749 -4.72 -0.01 -2.97
CA ASN A 749 -6.16 0.05 -2.72
C ASN A 749 -6.67 1.51 -2.60
N GLY A 750 -7.35 1.85 -1.49
CA GLY A 750 -7.85 3.20 -1.22
C GLY A 750 -6.76 4.28 -1.07
N ARG A 751 -5.49 3.90 -0.95
CA ARG A 751 -4.35 4.81 -0.76
C ARG A 751 -3.59 5.13 -2.05
N GLY A 752 -3.57 4.24 -3.04
CA GLY A 752 -2.73 4.39 -4.23
C GLY A 752 -2.98 3.31 -5.28
N VAL A 753 -2.53 3.54 -6.52
CA VAL A 753 -2.57 2.51 -7.59
C VAL A 753 -1.45 1.49 -7.42
N GLY A 754 -0.47 1.80 -6.58
CA GLY A 754 0.67 0.94 -6.32
C GLY A 754 0.22 -0.42 -5.82
N GLN A 755 0.92 -1.44 -6.31
CA GLN A 755 0.82 -2.79 -5.79
C GLN A 755 2.22 -3.36 -5.83
N ALA A 756 2.82 -3.55 -4.67
CA ALA A 756 4.16 -4.11 -4.58
C ALA A 756 4.17 -5.56 -5.11
N GLN A 757 4.83 -5.76 -6.26
CA GLN A 757 4.83 -7.03 -7.00
C GLN A 757 6.14 -7.81 -6.80
N SER A 758 7.26 -7.12 -6.58
CA SER A 758 8.55 -7.76 -6.43
C SER A 758 9.44 -7.09 -5.40
N LEU A 759 10.27 -7.93 -4.78
CA LEU A 759 11.32 -7.59 -3.82
C LEU A 759 12.63 -8.23 -4.29
N ALA A 760 13.71 -7.46 -4.22
CA ALA A 760 15.08 -7.95 -4.39
C ALA A 760 15.99 -7.32 -3.32
N ILE A 761 17.05 -8.02 -2.92
CA ILE A 761 18.02 -7.54 -1.94
C ILE A 761 19.40 -7.55 -2.61
N ASP A 762 20.23 -6.58 -2.29
CA ASP A 762 21.63 -6.60 -2.71
C ASP A 762 22.41 -7.76 -2.09
N ARG A 763 23.57 -8.06 -2.67
CA ARG A 763 24.45 -9.16 -2.22
C ARG A 763 24.93 -9.03 -0.77
N ASN A 764 24.95 -7.82 -0.22
CA ASN A 764 25.46 -7.54 1.13
C ASN A 764 24.34 -7.41 2.17
N GLY A 765 23.07 -7.40 1.77
CA GLY A 765 21.94 -7.15 2.68
C GLY A 765 21.90 -5.73 3.23
N HIS A 766 22.46 -4.75 2.52
CA HIS A 766 22.40 -3.33 2.87
C HIS A 766 21.25 -2.60 2.19
N TYR A 767 20.88 -3.04 0.99
CA TYR A 767 19.83 -2.40 0.19
C TYR A 767 18.72 -3.39 -0.17
N ALA A 768 17.48 -2.96 0.00
CA ALA A 768 16.31 -3.62 -0.58
C ALA A 768 15.76 -2.78 -1.74
N PHE A 769 15.20 -3.45 -2.72
CA PHE A 769 14.52 -2.84 -3.86
C PHE A 769 13.08 -3.36 -3.91
N THR A 770 12.13 -2.46 -4.10
CA THR A 770 10.70 -2.79 -4.23
C THR A 770 10.16 -2.24 -5.54
N ALA A 771 9.38 -3.04 -6.27
CA ALA A 771 8.71 -2.60 -7.50
C ALA A 771 7.20 -2.48 -7.25
N GLY A 772 6.63 -1.31 -7.56
CA GLY A 772 5.25 -0.96 -7.24
C GLY A 772 4.21 -1.34 -8.28
N GLY A 773 4.60 -2.16 -9.28
CA GLY A 773 3.67 -2.68 -10.28
C GLY A 773 3.01 -1.52 -11.04
N PRO A 774 1.69 -1.28 -10.88
CA PRO A 774 0.96 -0.27 -11.64
C PRO A 774 1.41 1.18 -11.42
N ASP A 775 2.06 1.51 -10.30
CA ASP A 775 2.59 2.88 -10.09
C ASP A 775 3.85 3.19 -10.95
N SER A 776 4.34 2.18 -11.69
CA SER A 776 5.51 2.24 -12.58
C SER A 776 6.82 2.67 -11.89
N CYS A 777 6.88 2.64 -10.55
CA CYS A 777 8.00 3.11 -9.76
C CYS A 777 8.73 1.95 -9.07
N VAL A 778 10.04 2.12 -8.87
CA VAL A 778 10.88 1.20 -8.09
C VAL A 778 11.60 2.00 -7.01
N HIS A 779 11.49 1.58 -5.75
CA HIS A 779 12.14 2.24 -4.62
C HIS A 779 13.34 1.43 -4.12
N MET A 780 14.42 2.12 -3.77
CA MET A 780 15.61 1.58 -3.13
C MET A 780 15.68 2.03 -1.68
N TRP A 781 15.86 1.08 -0.78
CA TRP A 781 15.80 1.24 0.67
C TRP A 781 17.12 0.81 1.29
N ILE A 782 17.66 1.59 2.22
CA ILE A 782 18.70 1.13 3.14
C ILE A 782 18.06 0.33 4.27
N LEU A 783 18.68 -0.80 4.58
CA LEU A 783 18.35 -1.64 5.72
C LEU A 783 19.43 -1.49 6.80
N ASN A 784 19.02 -1.02 7.98
CA ASN A 784 19.88 -0.86 9.14
C ASN A 784 19.38 -1.73 10.32
N PRO A 785 19.57 -3.06 10.25
CA PRO A 785 19.06 -4.00 11.27
C PRO A 785 19.57 -3.71 12.69
N GLY A 786 20.76 -3.12 12.82
CA GLY A 786 21.35 -2.78 14.12
C GLY A 786 20.54 -1.76 14.93
N VAL A 787 19.70 -0.94 14.30
CA VAL A 787 18.78 -0.02 15.00
C VAL A 787 17.67 -0.81 15.70
N LEU A 788 17.11 -1.81 15.02
CA LEU A 788 16.07 -2.67 15.57
C LEU A 788 16.59 -3.48 16.75
N GLU A 789 17.78 -4.06 16.61
CA GLU A 789 18.45 -4.81 17.69
C GLU A 789 18.71 -3.94 18.93
N LYS A 790 19.16 -2.69 18.75
CA LYS A 790 19.31 -1.71 19.84
C LYS A 790 17.99 -1.33 20.50
N THR A 791 16.93 -1.21 19.70
CA THR A 791 15.59 -0.89 20.19
C THR A 791 15.06 -2.01 21.10
N ILE A 792 15.25 -3.27 20.68
CA ILE A 792 14.81 -4.45 21.43
C ILE A 792 15.63 -4.65 22.69
N THR A 793 16.97 -4.52 22.62
CA THR A 793 17.84 -4.64 23.81
C THR A 793 17.53 -3.59 24.87
N THR A 794 17.17 -2.36 24.46
CA THR A 794 16.70 -1.31 25.38
C THR A 794 15.32 -1.63 25.97
N ALA A 795 14.42 -2.22 25.16
CA ALA A 795 13.06 -2.56 25.54
C ALA A 795 12.93 -3.82 26.44
N ASN A 796 13.90 -4.75 26.38
CA ASN A 796 13.90 -6.04 27.08
C ASN A 796 13.88 -5.95 28.62
N SER A 797 13.90 -4.75 29.21
CA SER A 797 13.60 -4.53 30.62
C SER A 797 12.11 -4.75 30.98
N MET A 798 11.19 -4.83 30.00
CA MET A 798 9.75 -5.05 30.23
C MET A 798 9.17 -6.20 29.38
N LYS A 799 9.25 -7.43 29.90
CA LYS A 799 8.83 -8.71 29.28
C LYS A 799 7.30 -8.94 29.08
N ARG A 800 6.43 -7.95 29.32
CA ARG A 800 4.97 -8.15 29.53
C ARG A 800 4.02 -7.87 28.35
N ARG A 801 4.47 -7.89 27.10
CA ARG A 801 3.77 -7.14 26.02
C ARG A 801 2.80 -7.93 25.13
N LEU A 802 2.91 -9.26 25.04
CA LEU A 802 1.94 -10.07 24.29
C LEU A 802 0.53 -10.02 24.91
N TYR A 803 0.46 -9.84 26.23
CA TYR A 803 -0.77 -9.63 26.99
C TYR A 803 -1.51 -8.35 26.63
N ASP A 804 -0.81 -7.32 26.15
CA ASP A 804 -1.41 -6.02 25.82
C ASP A 804 -2.36 -6.11 24.61
N PHE A 805 -2.31 -7.20 23.84
CA PHE A 805 -3.21 -7.48 22.70
C PHE A 805 -4.48 -8.24 23.09
N LEU A 806 -4.65 -8.54 24.37
CA LEU A 806 -5.85 -9.15 24.94
C LEU A 806 -6.48 -8.14 25.90
N SER A 807 -7.81 -8.05 25.92
CA SER A 807 -8.49 -7.32 26.99
C SER A 807 -8.21 -8.00 28.33
N ARG A 808 -8.19 -7.23 29.43
CA ARG A 808 -7.95 -7.78 30.76
C ARG A 808 -8.98 -8.86 31.12
N ASP A 809 -10.25 -8.58 30.85
CA ASP A 809 -11.36 -9.46 31.18
C ASP A 809 -11.21 -10.81 30.47
N PHE A 810 -10.92 -10.78 29.17
CA PHE A 810 -10.70 -11.99 28.38
C PHE A 810 -9.47 -12.78 28.83
N LEU A 811 -8.42 -12.10 29.29
CA LEU A 811 -7.24 -12.76 29.85
C LEU A 811 -7.56 -13.46 31.18
N GLU A 812 -8.46 -12.90 32.00
CA GLU A 812 -8.91 -13.51 33.24
C GLU A 812 -9.78 -14.75 32.96
N GLU A 813 -10.72 -14.67 32.01
CA GLU A 813 -11.49 -15.83 31.54
C GLU A 813 -10.58 -16.96 31.03
N MET A 814 -9.56 -16.62 30.24
CA MET A 814 -8.60 -17.61 29.73
C MET A 814 -7.82 -18.32 30.85
N LYS A 815 -7.47 -17.58 31.92
CA LYS A 815 -6.84 -18.17 33.10
C LYS A 815 -7.79 -19.13 33.81
N ASP A 816 -9.05 -18.75 33.95
CA ASP A 816 -10.06 -19.58 34.62
C ASP A 816 -10.28 -20.89 33.85
N TYR A 817 -10.38 -20.85 32.52
CA TYR A 817 -10.46 -22.07 31.70
C TYR A 817 -9.21 -22.94 31.80
N PHE A 818 -8.02 -22.34 31.82
CA PHE A 818 -6.77 -23.07 31.98
C PHE A 818 -6.71 -23.78 33.35
N TYR A 819 -7.07 -23.09 34.43
CA TYR A 819 -7.13 -23.68 35.77
C TYR A 819 -8.25 -24.72 35.92
N TYR A 820 -9.37 -24.53 35.23
CA TYR A 820 -10.44 -25.53 35.19
C TYR A 820 -9.98 -26.82 34.52
N SER A 821 -9.32 -26.75 33.36
CA SER A 821 -8.74 -27.93 32.70
C SER A 821 -7.68 -28.61 33.57
N MET A 822 -6.84 -27.84 34.26
CA MET A 822 -5.90 -28.37 35.25
C MET A 822 -6.62 -29.19 36.34
N ILE A 823 -7.74 -28.70 36.89
CA ILE A 823 -8.53 -29.43 37.88
C ILE A 823 -9.16 -30.69 37.24
N ARG A 824 -9.68 -30.57 36.02
CA ARG A 824 -10.32 -31.68 35.29
C ARG A 824 -9.37 -32.86 35.11
N THR A 825 -8.11 -32.61 34.75
CA THR A 825 -7.10 -33.68 34.55
C THR A 825 -6.74 -34.45 35.82
N GLN A 826 -6.97 -33.87 37.00
CA GLN A 826 -6.76 -34.52 38.29
C GLN A 826 -8.01 -35.30 38.75
N GLY A 827 -9.11 -35.24 37.98
CA GLY A 827 -10.40 -35.83 38.32
C GLY A 827 -11.26 -34.85 39.12
N ILE A 828 -12.44 -34.50 38.59
CA ILE A 828 -13.36 -33.52 39.20
C ILE A 828 -13.81 -33.97 40.60
N ARG A 829 -13.95 -35.29 40.81
CA ARG A 829 -14.36 -35.94 42.07
C ARG A 829 -13.20 -36.53 42.89
N CYS A 830 -11.95 -36.21 42.55
CA CYS A 830 -10.80 -36.70 43.30
C CYS A 830 -10.80 -36.13 44.73
N MET A 831 -10.59 -37.00 45.72
CA MET A 831 -10.47 -36.65 47.14
C MET A 831 -9.00 -36.47 47.59
N ASP A 832 -8.05 -36.69 46.68
CA ASP A 832 -6.62 -36.51 46.95
C ASP A 832 -6.24 -35.01 46.96
N GLU A 833 -5.11 -34.68 47.58
CA GLU A 833 -4.58 -33.31 47.59
C GLU A 833 -4.27 -32.85 46.16
N ARG A 834 -4.94 -31.79 45.72
CA ARG A 834 -4.74 -31.21 44.39
C ARG A 834 -3.37 -30.56 44.28
N LYS A 835 -2.63 -30.90 43.23
CA LYS A 835 -1.35 -30.25 42.91
C LYS A 835 -1.63 -28.96 42.15
N THR A 836 -1.22 -27.82 42.69
CA THR A 836 -1.25 -26.51 41.99
C THR A 836 -0.06 -26.39 41.05
N SER A 837 0.05 -27.32 40.10
CA SER A 837 1.04 -27.25 39.04
C SER A 837 0.56 -26.22 38.02
N LEU A 838 1.30 -25.15 37.73
CA LEU A 838 0.92 -24.12 36.75
C LEU A 838 1.01 -24.62 35.27
N ILE A 839 0.70 -25.90 35.05
CA ILE A 839 0.89 -26.64 33.81
C ILE A 839 -0.27 -27.61 33.56
N ILE A 840 -0.56 -27.84 32.27
CA ILE A 840 -1.54 -28.82 31.78
C ILE A 840 -0.89 -29.77 30.77
N PRO A 841 -1.38 -31.02 30.61
CA PRO A 841 -0.89 -31.92 29.57
C PRO A 841 -1.29 -31.42 28.17
N ILE A 842 -0.45 -31.69 27.17
CA ILE A 842 -0.68 -31.25 25.77
C ILE A 842 -1.99 -31.76 25.16
N THR A 843 -2.54 -32.87 25.67
CA THR A 843 -3.83 -33.44 25.22
C THR A 843 -5.02 -32.55 25.55
N GLU A 844 -4.88 -31.62 26.51
CA GLU A 844 -5.95 -30.71 26.91
C GLU A 844 -6.03 -29.44 26.07
N ILE A 845 -4.99 -29.13 25.28
CA ILE A 845 -4.93 -27.91 24.46
C ILE A 845 -6.20 -27.72 23.60
N PRO A 846 -6.73 -28.74 22.90
CA PRO A 846 -7.93 -28.58 22.08
C PRO A 846 -9.15 -28.19 22.93
N SER A 847 -9.27 -28.74 24.14
CA SER A 847 -10.38 -28.44 25.05
C SER A 847 -10.33 -26.98 25.52
N VAL A 848 -9.14 -26.50 25.93
CA VAL A 848 -8.98 -25.12 26.40
C VAL A 848 -9.16 -24.12 25.26
N MET A 849 -8.62 -24.40 24.06
CA MET A 849 -8.83 -23.54 22.89
C MET A 849 -10.31 -23.37 22.54
N ARG A 850 -11.07 -24.48 22.53
CA ARG A 850 -12.51 -24.48 22.25
C ARG A 850 -13.30 -23.75 23.34
N ALA A 851 -12.94 -23.91 24.62
CA ALA A 851 -13.57 -23.21 25.74
C ALA A 851 -13.39 -21.69 25.65
N VAL A 852 -12.23 -21.23 25.18
CA VAL A 852 -11.90 -19.82 24.94
C VAL A 852 -12.62 -19.26 23.68
N GLY A 853 -13.35 -20.10 22.94
CA GLY A 853 -14.10 -19.69 21.75
C GLY A 853 -13.31 -19.78 20.44
N PHE A 854 -12.14 -20.44 20.43
CA PHE A 854 -11.41 -20.76 19.21
C PHE A 854 -11.58 -22.24 18.85
N TYR A 855 -12.14 -22.52 17.67
CA TYR A 855 -12.43 -23.88 17.20
C TYR A 855 -11.45 -24.27 16.08
N PRO A 856 -10.23 -24.75 16.43
CA PRO A 856 -9.24 -25.17 15.46
C PRO A 856 -9.66 -26.47 14.76
N THR A 857 -9.22 -26.64 13.52
CA THR A 857 -9.37 -27.91 12.79
C THR A 857 -8.41 -28.98 13.35
N GLU A 858 -8.64 -30.26 13.10
CA GLU A 858 -7.75 -31.35 13.52
C GLU A 858 -6.32 -31.18 13.00
N MET A 859 -6.15 -30.71 11.76
CA MET A 859 -4.81 -30.36 11.24
C MET A 859 -4.16 -29.21 12.03
N GLU A 860 -4.92 -28.19 12.45
CA GLU A 860 -4.40 -27.10 13.29
C GLU A 860 -4.07 -27.57 14.70
N ILE A 861 -4.87 -28.46 15.28
CA ILE A 861 -4.62 -29.13 16.55
C ILE A 861 -3.31 -29.92 16.48
N GLU A 862 -3.12 -30.72 15.44
CA GLU A 862 -1.88 -31.48 15.24
C GLU A 862 -0.67 -30.55 15.14
N ASN A 863 -0.79 -29.43 14.41
CA ASN A 863 0.26 -28.42 14.31
C ASN A 863 0.58 -27.77 15.67
N MET A 864 -0.44 -27.42 16.47
CA MET A 864 -0.27 -26.87 17.82
C MET A 864 0.43 -27.85 18.77
N ILE A 865 0.00 -29.11 18.75
CA ILE A 865 0.59 -30.17 19.57
C ILE A 865 2.04 -30.42 19.14
N ASN A 866 2.31 -30.48 17.83
CA ASN A 866 3.67 -30.67 17.30
C ASN A 866 4.59 -29.49 17.64
N GLU A 867 4.11 -28.25 17.56
CA GLU A 867 4.87 -27.06 17.94
C GLU A 867 5.38 -27.15 19.38
N ILE A 868 4.50 -27.53 20.31
CA ILE A 868 4.89 -27.71 21.71
C ILE A 868 5.77 -28.95 21.87
N LYS A 869 5.30 -30.12 21.45
CA LYS A 869 5.94 -31.43 21.67
C LYS A 869 7.41 -31.46 21.29
N TYR A 870 7.76 -30.75 20.21
CA TYR A 870 9.13 -30.68 19.68
C TYR A 870 9.88 -29.39 20.03
N SER A 871 9.28 -28.47 20.79
CA SER A 871 9.85 -27.16 21.13
C SER A 871 11.26 -27.22 21.72
N ARG A 872 11.53 -28.21 22.60
CA ARG A 872 12.83 -28.42 23.26
C ARG A 872 13.58 -29.66 22.78
N PHE A 873 13.03 -30.40 21.82
CA PHE A 873 13.57 -31.71 21.41
C PHE A 873 15.01 -31.63 20.88
N CYS A 874 15.35 -30.56 20.15
CA CYS A 874 16.72 -30.36 19.66
C CYS A 874 17.73 -29.96 20.76
N ASP A 875 17.25 -29.51 21.92
CA ASP A 875 18.08 -29.12 23.06
C ASP A 875 18.26 -30.28 24.04
N THR A 876 17.17 -30.98 24.35
CA THR A 876 17.13 -31.99 25.42
C THR A 876 17.12 -33.42 24.88
N GLY A 877 16.73 -33.65 23.63
CA GLY A 877 16.44 -34.98 23.08
C GLY A 877 15.13 -35.60 23.60
N GLU A 878 14.38 -34.88 24.43
CA GLU A 878 13.14 -35.35 25.06
C GLU A 878 11.92 -34.59 24.53
N TYR A 879 10.78 -35.27 24.46
CA TYR A 879 9.50 -34.66 24.10
C TYR A 879 8.91 -33.92 25.29
N THR A 880 8.37 -32.73 25.06
CA THR A 880 7.60 -32.02 26.10
C THR A 880 6.15 -32.49 26.08
N THR A 881 5.66 -32.94 27.23
CA THR A 881 4.28 -33.45 27.40
C THR A 881 3.36 -32.46 28.11
N GLU A 882 3.90 -31.35 28.60
CA GLU A 882 3.22 -30.38 29.47
C GLU A 882 3.41 -28.94 28.94
N VAL A 883 2.44 -28.07 29.25
CA VAL A 883 2.36 -26.67 28.80
C VAL A 883 2.05 -25.75 29.98
N ASP A 884 2.76 -24.62 30.09
CA ASP A 884 2.45 -23.57 31.05
C ASP A 884 1.48 -22.51 30.48
N LEU A 885 0.91 -21.68 31.36
CA LEU A 885 -0.04 -20.65 30.97
C LEU A 885 0.55 -19.63 29.98
N ASP A 886 1.79 -19.19 30.20
CA ASP A 886 2.46 -18.22 29.32
C ASP A 886 2.62 -18.77 27.89
N THR A 887 3.08 -20.02 27.74
CA THR A 887 3.21 -20.68 26.44
C THR A 887 1.85 -20.93 25.81
N PHE A 888 0.83 -21.29 26.59
CA PHE A 888 -0.53 -21.45 26.08
C PHE A 888 -1.09 -20.14 25.50
N ILE A 889 -0.91 -19.01 26.19
CA ILE A 889 -1.36 -17.70 25.73
C ILE A 889 -0.62 -17.31 24.44
N GLN A 890 0.68 -17.54 24.37
CA GLN A 890 1.46 -17.31 23.16
C GLN A 890 0.96 -18.17 21.99
N LEU A 891 0.69 -19.45 22.25
CA LEU A 891 0.12 -20.37 21.27
C LEU A 891 -1.24 -19.86 20.78
N TYR A 892 -2.13 -19.45 21.69
CA TYR A 892 -3.44 -18.89 21.36
C TYR A 892 -3.31 -17.64 20.50
N CYS A 893 -2.49 -16.66 20.89
CA CYS A 893 -2.29 -15.43 20.14
C CYS A 893 -1.74 -15.67 18.72
N ASN A 894 -0.92 -16.71 18.54
CA ASN A 894 -0.33 -17.06 17.24
C ASN A 894 -1.28 -17.86 16.33
N HIS A 895 -2.09 -18.73 16.91
CA HIS A 895 -2.98 -19.62 16.15
C HIS A 895 -4.38 -19.04 15.93
N ARG A 896 -4.85 -18.12 16.78
CA ARG A 896 -6.17 -17.49 16.61
C ARG A 896 -6.29 -16.78 15.24
N PRO A 897 -7.46 -16.85 14.59
CA PRO A 897 -7.67 -16.13 13.34
C PRO A 897 -7.72 -14.62 13.60
N PHE A 898 -7.27 -13.83 12.62
CA PHE A 898 -7.30 -12.37 12.71
C PHE A 898 -8.74 -11.82 12.68
N GLN A 899 -9.55 -12.34 11.77
CA GLN A 899 -10.99 -12.10 11.72
C GLN A 899 -11.68 -13.43 12.07
N GLY A 900 -12.62 -13.40 13.02
CA GLY A 900 -13.49 -14.54 13.27
C GLY A 900 -14.33 -14.87 12.03
N VAL A 901 -15.05 -16.00 12.05
CA VAL A 901 -15.94 -16.37 10.95
C VAL A 901 -17.05 -15.31 10.82
N LEU A 902 -17.11 -14.62 9.67
CA LEU A 902 -18.14 -13.62 9.41
C LEU A 902 -19.38 -14.29 8.81
N TYR A 903 -20.55 -13.67 8.96
CA TYR A 903 -21.78 -14.15 8.31
C TYR A 903 -21.61 -14.32 6.79
N LYS A 904 -20.86 -13.41 6.16
CA LYS A 904 -20.55 -13.46 4.73
C LYS A 904 -19.75 -14.70 4.34
N ASP A 905 -18.90 -15.22 5.23
CA ASP A 905 -18.14 -16.45 4.97
C ASP A 905 -19.07 -17.67 4.95
N VAL A 906 -20.03 -17.71 5.88
CA VAL A 906 -21.08 -18.74 5.93
C VAL A 906 -21.97 -18.64 4.69
N GLU A 907 -22.41 -17.44 4.32
CA GLU A 907 -23.19 -17.19 3.12
C GLU A 907 -22.47 -17.66 1.85
N ASN A 908 -21.17 -17.35 1.73
CA ASN A 908 -20.35 -17.82 0.62
C ASN A 908 -20.22 -19.36 0.59
N ALA A 909 -20.07 -20.00 1.75
CA ALA A 909 -20.00 -21.45 1.85
C ALA A 909 -21.30 -22.10 1.36
N PHE A 910 -22.46 -21.62 1.84
CA PHE A 910 -23.78 -22.09 1.40
C PHE A 910 -23.99 -21.87 -0.11
N ASN A 911 -23.57 -20.73 -0.64
CA ASN A 911 -23.62 -20.44 -2.08
C ASN A 911 -22.78 -21.42 -2.91
N ILE A 912 -21.63 -21.86 -2.40
CA ILE A 912 -20.78 -22.86 -3.08
C ILE A 912 -21.44 -24.23 -3.02
N LEU A 913 -21.92 -24.65 -1.85
CA LEU A 913 -22.60 -25.94 -1.67
C LEU A 913 -23.84 -26.06 -2.55
N ALA A 914 -24.67 -25.01 -2.60
CA ALA A 914 -25.86 -24.97 -3.45
C ALA A 914 -25.51 -25.10 -4.94
N LYS A 915 -24.42 -24.47 -5.41
CA LYS A 915 -23.94 -24.62 -6.80
C LYS A 915 -23.54 -26.06 -7.12
N VAL A 916 -22.79 -26.71 -6.24
CA VAL A 916 -22.35 -28.09 -6.44
C VAL A 916 -23.54 -29.05 -6.51
N ASN A 917 -24.54 -28.89 -5.64
CA ASN A 917 -25.74 -29.72 -5.68
C ASN A 917 -26.56 -29.49 -6.95
N ASN A 918 -26.66 -28.25 -7.43
CA ASN A 918 -27.37 -27.94 -8.66
C ASN A 918 -26.66 -28.53 -9.90
N GLU A 919 -25.32 -28.46 -9.98
CA GLU A 919 -24.54 -29.08 -11.06
C GLU A 919 -24.64 -30.62 -11.06
N GLN A 920 -24.70 -31.24 -9.87
CA GLN A 920 -24.94 -32.69 -9.76
C GLN A 920 -26.37 -33.05 -10.20
N LYS A 921 -27.38 -32.25 -9.85
CA LYS A 921 -28.77 -32.44 -10.28
C LYS A 921 -28.97 -32.23 -11.79
N GLU A 922 -28.26 -31.28 -12.41
CA GLU A 922 -28.30 -31.08 -13.87
C GLU A 922 -27.65 -32.24 -14.65
N ASN A 923 -26.55 -32.80 -14.14
CA ASN A 923 -25.91 -33.98 -14.72
C ASN A 923 -26.72 -35.28 -14.50
N CYS A 924 -27.64 -35.28 -13.54
CA CYS A 924 -28.58 -36.35 -13.24
C CYS A 924 -29.99 -36.01 -13.76
N THR A 925 -30.17 -35.87 -15.07
CA THR A 925 -31.52 -35.76 -15.67
C THR A 925 -31.86 -36.92 -16.60
N GLU A 926 -32.35 -38.01 -16.00
CA GLU A 926 -33.66 -38.56 -16.40
C GLU A 926 -34.57 -38.42 -15.19
N VAL A 927 -35.44 -37.41 -15.17
CA VAL A 927 -36.85 -37.47 -14.74
C VAL A 927 -37.43 -36.06 -14.77
N SER A 928 -38.46 -35.94 -15.59
CA SER A 928 -39.44 -34.86 -15.67
C SER A 928 -40.19 -34.68 -14.35
N ASN A 929 -40.10 -33.50 -13.73
CA ASN A 929 -41.21 -32.77 -13.08
C ASN A 929 -40.70 -31.41 -12.58
N MET A 930 -40.82 -30.39 -13.42
CA MET A 930 -40.52 -29.00 -13.07
C MET A 930 -41.68 -28.43 -12.24
N HIS A 931 -41.48 -28.24 -10.94
CA HIS A 931 -42.12 -27.15 -10.22
C HIS A 931 -41.33 -25.88 -10.49
N GLU A 932 -42.02 -24.74 -10.65
CA GLU A 932 -41.40 -23.42 -10.84
C GLU A 932 -40.52 -23.10 -9.62
N VAL A 933 -39.21 -23.32 -9.76
CA VAL A 933 -38.21 -22.99 -8.73
C VAL A 933 -38.17 -21.47 -8.61
N THR A 934 -38.59 -20.94 -7.46
CA THR A 934 -38.49 -19.50 -7.17
C THR A 934 -37.02 -19.09 -7.10
N MET A 935 -36.69 -17.81 -7.33
CA MET A 935 -35.28 -17.35 -7.27
C MET A 935 -34.65 -17.57 -5.89
N GLU A 936 -35.45 -17.64 -4.82
CA GLU A 936 -35.00 -17.86 -3.45
C GLU A 936 -34.60 -19.33 -3.19
N ASP A 937 -35.23 -20.30 -3.87
CA ASP A 937 -34.93 -21.72 -3.73
C ASP A 937 -33.58 -22.14 -4.32
N ARG A 938 -32.95 -21.29 -5.16
CA ARG A 938 -31.65 -21.60 -5.80
C ARG A 938 -30.45 -21.59 -4.85
N PHE A 939 -30.61 -21.01 -3.66
CA PHE A 939 -29.53 -20.87 -2.67
C PHE A 939 -29.79 -21.69 -1.39
N CYS A 940 -30.77 -22.59 -1.42
CA CYS A 940 -31.08 -23.49 -0.33
C CYS A 940 -30.46 -24.87 -0.57
N ILE A 941 -29.96 -25.49 0.50
CA ILE A 941 -29.53 -26.90 0.51
C ILE A 941 -30.47 -27.72 1.39
N THR A 942 -30.70 -28.98 1.01
CA THR A 942 -31.43 -29.91 1.88
C THR A 942 -30.52 -30.31 3.04
N LEU A 943 -31.13 -30.65 4.16
CA LEU A 943 -30.41 -31.12 5.33
C LEU A 943 -29.63 -32.42 5.06
N GLU A 944 -30.23 -33.35 4.30
CA GLU A 944 -29.58 -34.60 3.89
C GLU A 944 -28.30 -34.32 3.09
N ASP A 945 -28.36 -33.38 2.14
CA ASP A 945 -27.19 -33.01 1.35
C ASP A 945 -26.10 -32.37 2.23
N LEU A 946 -26.47 -31.55 3.22
CA LEU A 946 -25.53 -30.95 4.17
C LEU A 946 -24.84 -32.01 5.03
N PHE A 947 -25.60 -32.98 5.55
CA PHE A 947 -25.05 -34.08 6.35
C PHE A 947 -24.16 -34.99 5.54
N LEU A 948 -24.59 -35.35 4.34
CA LEU A 948 -23.76 -36.12 3.41
C LEU A 948 -22.46 -35.38 3.08
N THR A 949 -22.51 -34.05 2.97
CA THR A 949 -21.33 -33.22 2.75
C THR A 949 -20.41 -33.21 3.98
N LEU A 950 -20.93 -33.05 5.19
CA LEU A 950 -20.15 -33.06 6.44
C LEU A 950 -19.51 -34.43 6.72
N GLN A 951 -20.16 -35.53 6.31
CA GLN A 951 -19.60 -36.88 6.43
C GLN A 951 -18.50 -37.16 5.39
N ASN A 952 -18.65 -36.65 4.16
CA ASN A 952 -17.77 -37.01 3.04
C ASN A 952 -16.66 -35.99 2.73
N SER A 953 -16.79 -34.75 3.20
CA SER A 953 -15.88 -33.66 2.82
C SER A 953 -15.36 -32.90 4.03
N GLY A 954 -14.07 -32.53 3.98
CA GLY A 954 -13.39 -31.90 5.12
C GLY A 954 -12.87 -32.93 6.12
N GLU A 955 -13.05 -32.64 7.41
CA GLU A 955 -12.72 -33.55 8.50
C GLU A 955 -13.95 -34.42 8.76
N PRO A 956 -13.91 -35.72 8.42
CA PRO A 956 -15.11 -36.56 8.40
C PRO A 956 -15.65 -36.74 9.82
N ILE A 957 -16.87 -36.28 10.05
CA ILE A 957 -17.58 -36.47 11.31
C ILE A 957 -18.39 -37.77 11.19
N GLY A 958 -18.21 -38.69 12.15
CA GLY A 958 -19.03 -39.90 12.21
C GLY A 958 -20.50 -39.58 12.44
N GLU A 959 -21.40 -40.42 11.95
CA GLU A 959 -22.85 -40.20 12.07
C GLU A 959 -23.31 -40.07 13.54
N THR A 960 -22.78 -40.91 14.43
CA THR A 960 -23.06 -40.86 15.87
C THR A 960 -22.49 -39.62 16.55
N GLU A 961 -21.32 -39.16 16.12
CA GLU A 961 -20.66 -37.97 16.65
C GLU A 961 -21.40 -36.70 16.20
N MET A 962 -21.90 -36.70 14.96
CA MET A 962 -22.71 -35.62 14.42
C MET A 962 -24.04 -35.47 15.17
N SER A 963 -24.75 -36.57 15.44
CA SER A 963 -26.01 -36.53 16.17
C SER A 963 -25.84 -36.06 17.61
N GLU A 964 -24.77 -36.48 18.28
CA GLU A 964 -24.39 -35.99 19.61
C GLU A 964 -24.13 -34.47 19.61
N TYR A 965 -23.31 -33.96 18.68
CA TYR A 965 -23.00 -32.52 18.63
C TYR A 965 -24.23 -31.66 18.31
N LEU A 966 -25.12 -32.12 17.43
CA LEU A 966 -26.37 -31.42 17.13
C LEU A 966 -27.31 -31.42 18.34
N ALA A 967 -27.41 -32.55 19.05
CA ALA A 967 -28.22 -32.65 20.26
C ALA A 967 -27.74 -31.70 21.37
N ILE A 968 -26.42 -31.49 21.47
CA ILE A 968 -25.84 -30.51 22.39
C ILE A 968 -26.14 -29.08 21.95
N LEU A 969 -25.93 -28.74 20.68
CA LEU A 969 -26.19 -27.40 20.14
C LEU A 969 -27.65 -26.95 20.34
N TRP A 970 -28.59 -27.88 20.33
CA TRP A 970 -30.00 -27.61 20.58
C TRP A 970 -30.46 -27.81 22.02
N GLY A 971 -29.54 -28.15 22.93
CA GLY A 971 -29.85 -28.30 24.36
C GLY A 971 -30.69 -29.53 24.71
N ILE A 972 -30.76 -30.52 23.82
CA ILE A 972 -31.37 -31.83 24.09
C ILE A 972 -30.51 -32.60 25.11
N ILE A 973 -29.18 -32.41 25.04
CA ILE A 973 -28.20 -32.95 25.98
C ILE A 973 -27.50 -31.78 26.69
N PRO A 974 -27.36 -31.81 28.04
CA PRO A 974 -26.78 -30.70 28.80
C PRO A 974 -25.25 -30.61 28.72
N GLU A 975 -24.51 -31.70 28.47
CA GLU A 975 -23.03 -31.72 28.43
C GLU A 975 -22.48 -32.63 27.33
N GLY A 976 -21.34 -32.26 26.74
CA GLY A 976 -20.59 -33.06 25.76
C GLY A 976 -19.21 -33.46 26.25
N GLY A 977 -18.85 -34.74 26.13
CA GLY A 977 -17.51 -35.25 26.42
C GLY A 977 -17.48 -36.74 26.77
N ARG A 978 -16.60 -37.52 26.11
CA ARG A 978 -16.49 -38.99 26.28
C ARG A 978 -15.89 -39.46 27.61
N HIS A 979 -15.58 -38.57 28.55
CA HIS A 979 -14.90 -38.96 29.79
C HIS A 979 -15.66 -38.53 31.04
N GLU A 980 -16.22 -39.57 31.67
CA GLU A 980 -16.59 -39.75 33.08
C GLU A 980 -18.06 -39.64 33.47
N MET A 981 -18.97 -39.22 32.59
CA MET A 981 -20.39 -39.12 32.96
C MET A 981 -21.31 -39.46 31.79
N PHE A 982 -21.68 -40.73 31.58
CA PHE A 982 -22.95 -41.04 30.91
C PHE A 982 -23.60 -42.31 31.47
N GLU A 983 -24.84 -42.15 31.95
CA GLU A 983 -25.89 -43.16 31.80
C GLU A 983 -26.09 -43.37 30.28
N ASP A 984 -26.36 -44.61 29.84
CA ASP A 984 -26.48 -45.00 28.43
C ASP A 984 -27.29 -43.97 27.62
N ILE A 985 -26.63 -43.26 26.70
CA ILE A 985 -27.28 -42.30 25.80
C ILE A 985 -28.15 -43.08 24.81
N ASP A 986 -29.46 -42.86 24.83
CA ASP A 986 -30.39 -43.47 23.87
C ASP A 986 -30.37 -42.71 22.53
N HIS A 987 -29.53 -43.16 21.60
CA HIS A 987 -29.37 -42.57 20.27
C HIS A 987 -30.68 -42.56 19.45
N GLU A 988 -31.58 -43.54 19.60
CA GLU A 988 -32.86 -43.56 18.88
C GLU A 988 -33.81 -42.44 19.34
N LYS A 989 -33.71 -42.04 20.61
CA LYS A 989 -34.51 -40.94 21.16
C LYS A 989 -34.00 -39.59 20.63
N ILE A 990 -32.68 -39.45 20.51
CA ILE A 990 -32.04 -38.23 19.97
C ILE A 990 -32.41 -38.06 18.50
N GLU A 991 -32.31 -39.11 17.68
CA GLU A 991 -32.67 -39.05 16.26
C GLU A 991 -34.13 -38.61 16.06
N LYS A 992 -35.07 -39.16 16.83
CA LYS A 992 -36.49 -38.76 16.77
C LYS A 992 -36.73 -37.31 17.16
N GLU A 993 -36.02 -36.80 18.17
CA GLU A 993 -36.13 -35.37 18.53
C GLU A 993 -35.47 -34.45 17.51
N LEU A 994 -34.34 -34.85 16.93
CA LEU A 994 -33.69 -34.12 15.84
C LEU A 994 -34.62 -34.04 14.61
N GLU A 995 -35.28 -35.12 14.20
CA GLU A 995 -36.24 -35.12 13.09
C GLU A 995 -37.41 -34.16 13.29
N ILE A 996 -37.88 -33.99 14.54
CA ILE A 996 -39.02 -33.11 14.88
C ILE A 996 -38.62 -31.63 14.79
N HIS A 997 -37.38 -31.29 15.14
CA HIS A 997 -36.89 -29.90 15.22
C HIS A 997 -36.21 -29.39 13.94
N MET A 998 -36.02 -30.23 12.92
CA MET A 998 -35.23 -29.94 11.72
C MET A 998 -36.00 -29.19 10.60
N PRO A 999 -35.47 -28.05 10.10
CA PRO A 999 -35.93 -27.46 8.84
C PRO A 999 -35.53 -28.32 7.65
N THR A 1000 -36.43 -28.53 6.68
CA THR A 1000 -36.15 -29.33 5.46
C THR A 1000 -35.26 -28.62 4.45
N LEU A 1001 -35.29 -27.28 4.42
CA LEU A 1001 -34.47 -26.42 3.56
C LEU A 1001 -33.70 -25.42 4.43
N LEU A 1002 -32.38 -25.38 4.24
CA LEU A 1002 -31.47 -24.50 4.95
C LEU A 1002 -30.86 -23.47 4.01
N ASN A 1003 -30.92 -22.21 4.42
CA ASN A 1003 -30.15 -21.13 3.85
C ASN A 1003 -29.17 -20.60 4.92
N ALA A 1004 -28.21 -19.75 4.53
CA ALA A 1004 -27.19 -19.26 5.46
C ALA A 1004 -27.80 -18.53 6.67
N GLU A 1005 -28.89 -17.79 6.48
CA GLU A 1005 -29.58 -17.06 7.55
C GLU A 1005 -30.27 -18.00 8.54
N THR A 1006 -30.99 -19.02 8.06
CA THR A 1006 -31.64 -20.01 8.91
C THR A 1006 -30.61 -20.87 9.63
N PHE A 1007 -29.48 -21.20 9.00
CA PHE A 1007 -28.39 -21.92 9.66
C PHE A 1007 -27.79 -21.12 10.82
N VAL A 1008 -27.42 -19.86 10.59
CA VAL A 1008 -26.81 -19.02 11.63
C VAL A 1008 -27.79 -18.71 12.77
N LYS A 1009 -29.06 -18.44 12.45
CA LYS A 1009 -30.07 -18.07 13.44
C LYS A 1009 -30.63 -19.26 14.21
N ASN A 1010 -30.93 -20.37 13.54
CA ASN A 1010 -31.66 -21.49 14.14
C ASN A 1010 -30.74 -22.61 14.65
N ILE A 1011 -29.58 -22.82 14.01
CA ILE A 1011 -28.63 -23.88 14.41
C ILE A 1011 -27.53 -23.30 15.31
N LEU A 1012 -26.84 -22.24 14.85
CA LEU A 1012 -25.78 -21.63 15.66
C LEU A 1012 -26.30 -20.69 16.75
N GLN A 1013 -27.58 -20.31 16.71
CA GLN A 1013 -28.20 -19.33 17.61
C GLN A 1013 -27.42 -18.01 17.73
N MET A 1014 -26.77 -17.59 16.64
CA MET A 1014 -25.99 -16.35 16.59
C MET A 1014 -26.84 -15.20 16.05
N PHE A 1015 -26.64 -13.99 16.59
CA PHE A 1015 -27.29 -12.77 16.08
C PHE A 1015 -26.64 -12.32 14.77
N VAL A 1016 -27.45 -12.14 13.71
CA VAL A 1016 -27.01 -11.59 12.42
C VAL A 1016 -27.04 -10.05 12.51
N TYR A 1017 -25.87 -9.43 12.68
CA TYR A 1017 -25.72 -7.97 12.52
C TYR A 1017 -25.51 -7.62 11.04
N GLY A 1018 -26.31 -6.71 10.49
CA GLY A 1018 -26.02 -6.05 9.20
C GLY A 1018 -26.95 -6.35 8.01
N LYS A 1019 -28.28 -6.37 8.19
CA LYS A 1019 -29.19 -6.08 7.06
C LYS A 1019 -29.50 -4.58 7.02
N ASN A 1020 -28.96 -3.91 6.00
CA ASN A 1020 -29.39 -2.58 5.56
C ASN A 1020 -30.90 -2.59 5.30
N THR A 1021 -31.71 -2.07 6.23
CA THR A 1021 -33.02 -1.51 5.91
C THR A 1021 -32.80 -0.08 5.45
N HIS A 1022 -32.72 0.11 4.13
CA HIS A 1022 -32.91 1.43 3.52
C HIS A 1022 -34.38 1.85 3.68
N SER A 1023 -34.73 2.45 4.81
CA SER A 1023 -35.74 3.50 4.89
C SER A 1023 -35.68 4.24 6.24
N ALA A 1024 -35.42 5.54 6.12
CA ALA A 1024 -35.81 6.62 7.03
C ALA A 1024 -35.13 6.76 8.40
N ASN A 1025 -34.40 7.88 8.47
CA ASN A 1025 -34.26 8.83 9.58
C ASN A 1025 -33.15 8.62 10.63
N HIS A 1026 -32.25 9.61 10.61
CA HIS A 1026 -31.49 10.14 11.74
C HIS A 1026 -32.09 9.80 13.11
N ASN A 1027 -31.38 8.97 13.88
CA ASN A 1027 -31.08 9.13 15.31
C ASN A 1027 -30.44 7.83 15.84
N GLU A 1028 -29.21 7.54 15.44
CA GLU A 1028 -28.39 6.48 16.04
C GLU A 1028 -27.31 7.09 16.91
N GLU A 1029 -27.71 7.65 18.06
CA GLU A 1029 -26.80 7.97 19.18
C GLU A 1029 -27.45 7.77 20.57
N SER A 1030 -28.68 7.25 20.65
CA SER A 1030 -29.43 7.17 21.92
C SER A 1030 -29.76 5.74 22.42
N LEU A 1031 -29.32 4.67 21.76
CA LEU A 1031 -29.67 3.29 22.15
C LEU A 1031 -28.54 2.51 22.85
N LEU A 1032 -27.30 3.02 22.84
CA LEU A 1032 -26.16 2.43 23.57
C LEU A 1032 -26.08 2.79 25.07
N LYS A 1033 -27.06 3.54 25.62
CA LYS A 1033 -27.13 3.89 27.05
C LYS A 1033 -28.19 3.11 27.85
N LYS A 1034 -28.75 2.02 27.32
CA LYS A 1034 -29.85 1.29 27.98
C LYS A 1034 -29.60 -0.20 28.30
N VAL A 1035 -28.36 -0.68 28.18
CA VAL A 1035 -28.02 -2.08 28.54
C VAL A 1035 -27.23 -2.20 29.87
N GLU A 1036 -26.78 -1.09 30.49
CA GLU A 1036 -26.08 -1.13 31.79
C GLU A 1036 -26.98 -1.04 33.05
N LYS A 1037 -28.29 -1.32 32.95
CA LYS A 1037 -29.18 -1.32 34.14
C LYS A 1037 -30.19 -2.46 34.12
N SER A 1038 -29.72 -3.70 34.10
CA SER A 1038 -30.52 -4.85 34.51
C SER A 1038 -29.63 -6.04 34.83
N ASP A 1039 -28.87 -5.97 35.92
CA ASP A 1039 -28.39 -7.15 36.64
C ASP A 1039 -28.02 -6.75 38.08
N THR A 1040 -29.04 -6.54 38.89
CA THR A 1040 -28.91 -6.72 40.34
C THR A 1040 -30.19 -7.33 40.87
N LEU A 1041 -30.00 -8.40 41.64
CA LEU A 1041 -30.92 -9.04 42.60
C LEU A 1041 -31.72 -10.21 42.03
N LEU A 1042 -31.28 -11.42 42.39
CA LEU A 1042 -32.11 -12.44 43.03
C LEU A 1042 -31.19 -13.44 43.77
N THR A 1043 -31.03 -13.22 45.08
CA THR A 1043 -30.77 -14.28 46.07
C THR A 1043 -31.81 -14.13 47.18
N ASP A 1044 -32.50 -15.24 47.39
CA ASP A 1044 -33.06 -15.74 48.64
C ASP A 1044 -34.35 -15.14 49.25
N ASP A 1045 -35.28 -16.09 49.39
CA ASP A 1045 -36.07 -16.40 50.58
C ASP A 1045 -37.50 -15.85 50.76
N TYR A 1046 -38.40 -16.83 50.63
CA TYR A 1046 -39.51 -17.20 51.52
C TYR A 1046 -40.67 -16.24 51.79
N GLU A 1047 -41.84 -16.88 51.67
CA GLU A 1047 -43.07 -16.67 52.44
C GLU A 1047 -44.00 -15.51 52.08
N SER A 1048 -45.07 -15.96 51.41
CA SER A 1048 -46.44 -15.90 51.93
C SER A 1048 -47.38 -14.84 51.34
N ASN A 1049 -48.42 -15.40 50.73
CA ASN A 1049 -49.82 -15.11 50.98
C ASN A 1049 -50.45 -13.82 50.43
N GLU A 1050 -51.52 -14.13 49.68
CA GLU A 1050 -52.79 -13.43 49.56
C GLU A 1050 -53.02 -12.48 48.37
N LYS A 1051 -53.81 -13.03 47.44
CA LYS A 1051 -55.12 -12.52 46.99
C LYS A 1051 -55.17 -11.04 46.60
N TYR A 1052 -55.48 -10.80 45.33
CA TYR A 1052 -56.74 -10.21 44.82
C TYR A 1052 -56.44 -9.78 43.37
N LEU A 1053 -56.82 -10.57 42.35
CA LEU A 1053 -58.14 -10.62 41.69
C LEU A 1053 -58.60 -9.28 41.09
N ALA A 1054 -58.91 -9.37 39.79
CA ALA A 1054 -59.64 -8.41 38.95
C ALA A 1054 -58.83 -7.17 38.58
N SER A 1055 -58.79 -6.67 37.35
CA SER A 1055 -59.59 -6.79 36.13
C SER A 1055 -58.98 -5.66 35.27
N SER A 1056 -58.91 -5.62 33.96
CA SER A 1056 -59.58 -6.29 32.85
C SER A 1056 -59.08 -5.49 31.63
N THR A 1057 -58.89 -6.16 30.49
CA THR A 1057 -59.24 -5.69 29.12
C THR A 1057 -58.67 -4.34 28.67
N GLN A 1058 -58.09 -4.17 27.48
CA GLN A 1058 -58.12 -4.89 26.22
C GLN A 1058 -57.25 -4.05 25.26
N THR A 1059 -56.59 -4.72 24.30
CA THR A 1059 -56.26 -4.24 22.92
C THR A 1059 -55.43 -2.95 22.78
N GLU A 1060 -54.32 -2.90 22.05
CA GLU A 1060 -53.77 -3.70 20.95
C GLU A 1060 -52.28 -4.00 21.15
#